data_AF-A0AAT9RNW5-F1
#
_entry.id   AF-A0AAT9RNW5-F1
#
_cell.length_a   1.000
_cell.length_b   1.000
_cell.length_c   1.000
_cell.angle_alpha   90.00
_cell.angle_beta   90.00
_cell.angle_gamma   90.00
#
_symmetry.space_group_name_H-M   'P 1'
#
loop_
_entity.id
_entity.type
_entity.pdbx_description
1 polymer ?
#
loop_
_entity_poly.entity_id
_entity_poly.type
_entity_poly.pdbx_seq_one_letter_code
_entity_poly.pdbx_strand_id
1 'polypeptide(L)'
;MVITLALLVVQIKIWVALRYRGNVGWQEEVVTALDAWVAHEGVPAREPRWRALGRAVKGQKSGEYVVDVRGSDIATDQLQGDSLRLAGPDESGIDAGHAVLDVFKDGTALRVRVAEFADPRDPHLWMKPQPTGFLVKALREGMAALTNAPLAHLMARGEAGAGKLAPTGAPLGVLLPAQDRAYRACTGEGLWLVWGPPGTGKTTVLKRSIGDLTARGKRILLVSATNIAVDNALWGVVKERRHADGEIVRVGPPHLREVAEDASVCLTLMVRERLADADEQRRAVAAQLVDARERARRLKDLDRSLTGFDAVAYEADRARLDDPARTCEALTRVRDQVRHEVHSAGERIAQLEQARATAVDEVRATEQAQADWTAHDDVQAQFAEMREAVTGLEGKALLAEGRRDAAEQRLNDLEQLKGFAKRRAKQDLATARSDVEKTHQAAEDAKQKAANARDVLARAHEQLRQQIADLRATIPFSKEEIARRQQSLRVLETDLQDTRRTADALSARLLPLDKELGLSKAAEARVAEAVRLGHPQRNSVASGLRPQVAADEKNRPSLERRHRELQEQYDKLARDAQGEIIRGAKVVATTLARFRTTKAVFEGEYDVVLIDEAGAATLPEVLLAVGKAKTTAVLLGDFMQLGPVLPKLDAEKRPDVARWILRDVFEHFGIDSPAAAVNHQGCVVLDVQHRFGHDVMGLANALAYDGVLKPGPGVERRAALRKPDDPEIVIIDTDGLQSLAQARRTGRRKGWWPAGSLLARALIDLHDEEGETAGVVTPYPVQAEATLEALRDIEGSDGGRLAEVGTAHRFQGREFPVVVFDMVEDDYGDGFWMAHASRSPEATTWARNGVRLFNVAVTRVQTRLYVIGSRSRILAAGEDTPMGVLAELIRTQRARSVPATRLIAPNAQVPPDLGQFSSRLADVLSRHVEVSDIDDEISFYDTFADCLAEARTSLWIWSPWTAKRLIGLLPVLEDAVRRGVRVTVFVRDPYDTGQKKQTDLVRELRKVVPTVVSVNVMHQKIVVIDEHTVLLGSLNSLSQSRSREVMLTIKGGHFARKILAHEHAEDFARPPRCGACKGDDVDLRRRGNGAWYWRCFNRACSGRKGHTAWEAPVRFSRGAGRR
;
A
#
# COMPACT_ATOMS: atom_id res chain seq x y z
N MET A 1 51.92 38.00 56.82
CA MET A 1 51.35 37.01 57.76
C MET A 1 49.99 36.46 57.31
N VAL A 2 49.00 37.31 56.97
CA VAL A 2 47.64 36.85 56.56
C VAL A 2 47.63 36.09 55.22
N ILE A 3 48.46 36.49 54.24
CA ILE A 3 48.58 35.80 52.95
C ILE A 3 49.24 34.42 53.10
N THR A 4 50.21 34.30 54.01
CA THR A 4 50.89 33.04 54.33
C THR A 4 49.97 32.07 55.06
N LEU A 5 49.10 32.57 55.95
CA LEU A 5 48.07 31.77 56.61
C LEU A 5 46.98 31.30 55.63
N ALA A 6 46.60 32.13 54.65
CA ALA A 6 45.63 31.75 53.62
C ALA A 6 46.18 30.66 52.69
N LEU A 7 47.45 30.76 52.28
CA LEU A 7 48.14 29.72 51.50
C LEU A 7 48.29 28.41 52.29
N LEU A 8 48.58 28.49 53.60
CA LEU A 8 48.67 27.33 54.46
C LEU A 8 47.30 26.67 54.69
N VAL A 9 46.22 27.44 54.83
CA VAL A 9 44.84 26.92 54.97
C VAL A 9 44.33 26.32 53.65
N VAL A 10 44.73 26.86 52.49
CA VAL A 10 44.44 26.25 51.17
C VAL A 10 45.25 24.98 50.99
N GLN A 11 46.55 24.96 51.33
CA GLN A 11 47.35 23.73 51.31
C GLN A 11 46.85 22.69 52.31
N ILE A 12 46.40 23.08 53.50
CA ILE A 12 45.82 22.16 54.49
C ILE A 12 44.44 21.67 54.04
N LYS A 13 43.62 22.49 53.36
CA LYS A 13 42.36 22.01 52.75
C LYS A 13 42.59 21.07 51.57
N ILE A 14 43.62 21.32 50.75
CA ILE A 14 44.04 20.41 49.67
C ILE A 14 44.61 19.12 50.26
N TRP A 15 45.41 19.20 51.32
CA TRP A 15 46.01 18.07 52.00
C TRP A 15 44.99 17.26 52.82
N VAL A 16 43.99 17.90 53.43
CA VAL A 16 42.86 17.25 54.12
C VAL A 16 41.86 16.65 53.12
N ALA A 17 41.65 17.26 51.95
CA ALA A 17 40.89 16.65 50.84
C ALA A 17 41.63 15.46 50.20
N LEU A 18 42.97 15.48 50.19
CA LEU A 18 43.81 14.34 49.79
C LEU A 18 43.84 13.23 50.86
N ARG A 19 43.74 13.57 52.15
CA ARG A 19 43.84 12.62 53.28
C ARG A 19 42.49 12.02 53.72
N TYR A 20 41.36 12.63 53.35
CA TYR A 20 40.01 12.04 53.48
C TYR A 20 39.59 11.17 52.28
N ARG A 21 40.46 11.00 51.27
CA ARG A 21 40.34 9.93 50.26
C ARG A 21 41.01 8.66 50.79
N GLY A 22 40.36 7.98 51.73
CA GLY A 22 40.65 6.57 51.94
C GLY A 22 40.30 5.80 50.67
N ASN A 23 41.31 5.41 49.87
CA ASN A 23 41.29 4.34 48.86
C ASN A 23 40.02 4.17 48.00
N VAL A 24 39.41 5.25 47.49
CA VAL A 24 38.43 5.11 46.40
C VAL A 24 39.22 4.84 45.12
N GLY A 25 39.14 3.62 44.58
CA GLY A 25 39.83 3.24 43.35
C GLY A 25 39.28 4.02 42.14
N TRP A 26 40.08 4.18 41.08
CA TRP A 26 39.65 4.88 39.85
C TRP A 26 38.33 4.31 39.28
N GLN A 27 38.10 3.01 39.46
CA GLN A 27 36.89 2.31 39.03
C GLN A 27 35.64 2.83 39.75
N GLU A 28 35.72 3.09 41.06
CA GLU A 28 34.62 3.67 41.84
C GLU A 28 34.35 5.13 41.44
N GLU A 29 35.39 5.91 41.13
CA GLU A 29 35.22 7.27 40.59
C GLU A 29 34.46 7.25 39.25
N VAL A 30 34.84 6.35 38.32
CA VAL A 30 34.18 6.22 37.01
C VAL A 30 32.73 5.75 37.18
N VAL A 31 32.48 4.76 38.03
CA VAL A 31 31.11 4.29 38.33
C VAL A 31 30.25 5.42 38.89
N THR A 32 30.79 6.21 39.81
CA THR A 32 30.10 7.37 40.41
C THR A 32 29.79 8.45 39.37
N ALA A 33 30.71 8.69 38.43
CA ALA A 33 30.50 9.62 37.33
C ALA A 33 29.43 9.11 36.33
N LEU A 34 29.43 7.80 36.05
CA LEU A 34 28.41 7.15 35.22
C LEU A 34 27.04 7.15 35.89
N ASP A 35 26.95 6.99 37.22
CA ASP A 35 25.69 7.09 37.96
C ASP A 35 25.07 8.50 37.81
N ALA A 36 25.89 9.56 37.73
CA ALA A 36 25.41 10.91 37.43
C ALA A 36 24.89 11.06 36.00
N TRP A 37 25.53 10.41 35.02
CA TRP A 37 25.04 10.38 33.65
C TRP A 37 23.72 9.59 33.55
N VAL A 38 23.62 8.41 34.18
CA VAL A 38 22.36 7.65 34.25
C VAL A 38 21.24 8.49 34.87
N ALA A 39 21.53 9.22 35.95
CA ALA A 39 20.56 10.13 36.57
C ALA A 39 20.14 11.29 35.64
N HIS A 40 21.05 11.80 34.81
CA HIS A 40 20.77 12.86 33.83
C HIS A 40 19.90 12.39 32.67
N GLU A 41 20.11 11.17 32.16
CA GLU A 41 19.26 10.56 31.12
C GLU A 41 17.82 10.33 31.64
N GLY A 42 17.67 10.16 32.96
CA GLY A 42 16.41 9.97 33.65
C GLY A 42 15.83 8.56 33.49
N VAL A 43 14.96 8.16 34.41
CA VAL A 43 14.12 6.97 34.20
C VAL A 43 12.99 7.37 33.25
N PRO A 44 12.75 6.65 32.14
CA PRO A 44 11.64 6.96 31.26
C PRO A 44 10.33 6.97 32.05
N ALA A 45 9.57 8.07 31.98
CA ALA A 45 8.29 8.20 32.68
C ALA A 45 7.22 7.18 32.19
N ARG A 46 7.47 6.52 31.06
CA ARG A 46 6.61 5.50 30.42
C ARG A 46 7.48 4.48 29.69
N GLU A 47 6.97 3.25 29.55
CA GLU A 47 7.60 2.24 28.69
C GLU A 47 7.77 2.73 27.25
N PRO A 48 8.87 2.35 26.57
CA PRO A 48 9.11 2.72 25.18
C PRO A 48 8.00 2.18 24.27
N ARG A 49 7.35 3.08 23.54
CA ARG A 49 6.35 2.75 22.52
C ARG A 49 7.01 2.39 21.20
N TRP A 50 6.31 1.57 20.41
CA TRP A 50 6.72 1.26 19.06
C TRP A 50 6.80 2.52 18.19
N ARG A 51 7.84 2.59 17.35
CA ARG A 51 8.09 3.69 16.41
C ARG A 51 8.17 3.13 14.99
N ALA A 52 7.34 3.64 14.08
CA ALA A 52 7.45 3.31 12.68
C ALA A 52 8.78 3.84 12.12
N LEU A 53 9.54 2.97 11.47
CA LEU A 53 10.78 3.32 10.78
C LEU A 53 10.50 3.77 9.35
N GLY A 54 9.50 3.17 8.71
CA GLY A 54 9.09 3.49 7.35
C GLY A 54 8.26 2.38 6.73
N ARG A 55 7.71 2.67 5.54
CA ARG A 55 7.02 1.69 4.71
C ARG A 55 8.02 0.66 4.19
N ALA A 56 7.64 -0.60 4.24
CA ALA A 56 8.43 -1.73 3.75
C ALA A 56 7.95 -2.13 2.36
N VAL A 57 8.86 -2.21 1.38
CA VAL A 57 8.55 -2.69 0.03
C VAL A 57 8.99 -4.15 -0.06
N LYS A 58 8.20 -5.03 -0.70
CA LYS A 58 8.61 -6.42 -0.89
C LYS A 58 9.90 -6.49 -1.72
N GLY A 59 10.87 -7.26 -1.23
CA GLY A 59 12.11 -7.55 -1.92
C GLY A 59 11.93 -8.60 -3.02
N GLN A 60 13.04 -9.03 -3.63
CA GLN A 60 13.03 -10.04 -4.70
C GLN A 60 12.78 -11.46 -4.17
N LYS A 61 13.10 -11.72 -2.89
CA LYS A 61 12.94 -13.03 -2.25
C LYS A 61 11.65 -13.08 -1.42
N SER A 62 11.02 -14.25 -1.34
CA SER A 62 9.88 -14.50 -0.46
C SER A 62 10.21 -14.13 0.99
N GLY A 63 9.30 -13.43 1.69
CA GLY A 63 9.51 -12.95 3.06
C GLY A 63 10.55 -11.83 3.23
N GLU A 64 11.15 -11.31 2.16
CA GLU A 64 12.08 -10.19 2.21
C GLU A 64 11.35 -8.85 1.99
N TYR A 65 11.71 -7.85 2.79
CA TYR A 65 11.21 -6.48 2.66
C TYR A 65 12.37 -5.50 2.76
N VAL A 66 12.27 -4.38 2.06
CA VAL A 66 13.26 -3.29 2.05
C VAL A 66 12.59 -2.01 2.56
N VAL A 67 13.24 -1.33 3.50
CA VAL A 67 12.75 -0.11 4.12
C VAL A 67 13.80 0.98 3.94
N ASP A 68 13.45 2.11 3.33
CA ASP A 68 14.31 3.30 3.34
C ASP A 68 14.34 3.87 4.76
N VAL A 69 15.52 3.90 5.38
CA VAL A 69 15.73 4.49 6.71
C VAL A 69 16.52 5.79 6.67
N ARG A 70 16.70 6.41 5.51
CA ARG A 70 17.29 7.74 5.38
C ARG A 70 16.49 8.76 6.19
N GLY A 71 17.22 9.63 6.90
CA GLY A 71 16.64 10.61 7.81
C GLY A 71 16.25 10.07 9.18
N SER A 72 16.22 8.75 9.41
CA SER A 72 15.88 8.19 10.72
C SER A 72 17.05 8.23 11.71
N ASP A 73 16.79 8.59 12.97
CA ASP A 73 17.75 8.49 14.08
C ASP A 73 17.69 7.07 14.67
N ILE A 74 18.14 6.09 13.89
CA ILE A 74 18.29 4.71 14.36
C ILE A 74 19.77 4.38 14.46
N ALA A 75 20.24 4.20 15.69
CA ALA A 75 21.54 3.61 15.90
C ALA A 75 21.44 2.10 15.60
N THR A 76 22.36 1.57 14.77
CA THR A 76 22.27 0.19 14.26
C THR A 76 22.42 -0.88 15.36
N ASP A 77 22.93 -0.49 16.52
CA ASP A 77 22.95 -1.28 17.75
C ASP A 77 21.56 -1.45 18.41
N GLN A 78 20.57 -0.62 18.05
CA GLN A 78 19.17 -0.79 18.46
C GLN A 78 18.39 -1.78 17.59
N LEU A 79 18.92 -2.12 16.40
CA LEU A 79 18.33 -3.11 15.51
C LEU A 79 18.67 -4.51 16.03
N GLN A 80 17.77 -5.10 16.81
CA GLN A 80 17.78 -6.51 17.20
C GLN A 80 16.50 -7.16 16.66
N GLY A 81 16.53 -8.45 16.35
CA GLY A 81 15.34 -9.16 15.83
C GLY A 81 14.10 -8.94 16.73
N ASP A 82 14.29 -9.04 18.04
CA ASP A 82 13.22 -8.89 19.03
C ASP A 82 12.68 -7.45 19.17
N SER A 83 13.45 -6.45 18.74
CA SER A 83 13.05 -5.03 18.79
C SER A 83 12.35 -4.58 17.52
N LEU A 84 12.21 -5.44 16.51
CA LEU A 84 11.68 -5.11 15.19
C LEU A 84 10.48 -5.98 14.82
N ARG A 85 9.44 -5.36 14.27
CA ARG A 85 8.26 -6.05 13.76
C ARG A 85 7.78 -5.47 12.45
N LEU A 86 7.35 -6.33 11.55
CA LEU A 86 6.65 -5.96 10.33
C LEU A 86 5.13 -6.07 10.57
N ALA A 87 4.43 -4.94 10.48
CA ALA A 87 3.00 -4.85 10.73
C ALA A 87 2.35 -3.87 9.73
N GLY A 88 1.04 -3.63 9.85
CA GLY A 88 0.38 -2.55 9.12
C GLY A 88 0.78 -1.15 9.64
N PRO A 89 0.19 -0.07 9.08
CA PRO A 89 0.51 1.31 9.45
C PRO A 89 -0.05 1.73 10.83
N ASP A 90 -0.91 0.92 11.44
CA ASP A 90 -1.55 1.22 12.72
C ASP A 90 -0.80 0.61 13.92
N GLU A 91 -0.63 1.42 14.98
CA GLU A 91 0.11 1.02 16.19
C GLU A 91 -0.57 -0.13 16.96
N SER A 92 -1.90 -0.29 16.83
CA SER A 92 -2.68 -1.33 17.50
C SER A 92 -2.42 -2.76 17.00
N GLY A 93 -1.85 -2.91 15.80
CA GLY A 93 -1.58 -4.21 15.17
C GLY A 93 -0.16 -4.74 15.37
N ILE A 94 0.73 -4.00 16.05
CA ILE A 94 2.16 -4.30 16.05
C ILE A 94 2.50 -5.55 16.85
N ASP A 95 1.90 -5.73 18.02
CA ASP A 95 2.18 -6.90 18.87
C ASP A 95 1.71 -8.22 18.21
N ALA A 96 0.71 -8.13 17.32
CA ALA A 96 0.27 -9.21 16.43
C ALA A 96 1.03 -9.27 15.09
N GLY A 97 1.95 -8.33 14.85
CA GLY A 97 2.80 -8.25 13.67
C GLY A 97 3.89 -9.32 13.65
N HIS A 98 4.55 -9.46 12.50
CA HIS A 98 5.55 -10.49 12.26
C HIS A 98 6.92 -10.08 12.80
N ALA A 99 7.52 -10.92 13.64
CA ALA A 99 8.88 -10.71 14.12
C ALA A 99 9.87 -10.73 12.95
N VAL A 100 10.86 -9.84 13.01
CA VAL A 100 11.93 -9.80 12.02
C VAL A 100 12.99 -10.85 12.36
N LEU A 101 13.21 -11.77 11.43
CA LEU A 101 14.15 -12.89 11.55
C LEU A 101 15.59 -12.42 11.31
N ASP A 102 15.79 -11.68 10.22
CA ASP A 102 17.09 -11.13 9.82
C ASP A 102 16.96 -9.65 9.48
N VAL A 103 18.00 -8.88 9.80
CA VAL A 103 18.14 -7.48 9.39
C VAL A 103 19.51 -7.29 8.77
N PHE A 104 19.53 -6.73 7.58
CA PHE A 104 20.74 -6.30 6.89
C PHE A 104 20.61 -4.82 6.54
N LYS A 105 21.66 -4.03 6.78
CA LYS A 105 21.69 -2.63 6.38
C LYS A 105 22.50 -2.52 5.08
N ASP A 106 21.81 -2.15 4.01
CA ASP A 106 22.38 -1.95 2.67
C ASP A 106 22.49 -0.45 2.39
N GLY A 107 23.66 0.14 2.67
CA GLY A 107 23.84 1.59 2.60
C GLY A 107 22.89 2.32 3.55
N THR A 108 21.82 2.89 2.99
CA THR A 108 20.79 3.61 3.74
C THR A 108 19.43 2.91 3.80
N ALA A 109 19.31 1.71 3.22
CA ALA A 109 18.14 0.87 3.31
C ALA A 109 18.32 -0.22 4.38
N LEU A 110 17.25 -0.61 5.06
CA LEU A 110 17.19 -1.84 5.85
C LEU A 110 16.46 -2.90 5.05
N ARG A 111 17.16 -3.99 4.74
CA ARG A 111 16.54 -5.23 4.28
C ARG A 111 16.20 -6.06 5.49
N VAL A 112 14.93 -6.40 5.64
CA VAL A 112 14.43 -7.24 6.73
C VAL A 112 13.82 -8.51 6.16
N ARG A 113 14.06 -9.62 6.82
CA ARG A 113 13.42 -10.90 6.50
C ARG A 113 12.44 -11.27 7.58
N VAL A 114 11.22 -11.61 7.17
CA VAL A 114 10.17 -12.14 8.03
C VAL A 114 9.78 -13.54 7.53
N ALA A 115 8.90 -14.23 8.24
CA ALA A 115 8.37 -15.50 7.77
C ALA A 115 7.68 -15.33 6.40
N GLU A 116 7.82 -16.29 5.49
CA GLU A 116 7.34 -16.16 4.11
C GLU A 116 5.82 -15.98 3.97
N PHE A 117 5.04 -16.47 4.94
CA PHE A 117 3.59 -16.23 5.01
C PHE A 117 3.20 -14.83 5.52
N ALA A 118 4.17 -14.03 5.98
CA ALA A 118 3.96 -12.66 6.41
C ALA A 118 3.60 -11.81 5.19
N ASP A 119 2.39 -11.28 5.19
CA ASP A 119 1.91 -10.35 4.17
C ASP A 119 0.90 -9.40 4.83
N PRO A 120 1.40 -8.50 5.69
CA PRO A 120 0.58 -7.47 6.31
C PRO A 120 0.09 -6.49 5.25
N ARG A 121 -1.11 -5.95 5.42
CA ARG A 121 -1.65 -4.90 4.55
C ARG A 121 -0.90 -3.61 4.82
N ASP A 122 -0.39 -3.00 3.75
CA ASP A 122 0.48 -1.81 3.80
C ASP A 122 1.65 -1.97 4.80
N PRO A 123 2.60 -2.87 4.48
CA PRO A 123 3.71 -3.25 5.37
C PRO A 123 4.52 -2.03 5.83
N HIS A 124 4.66 -1.89 7.13
CA HIS A 124 5.52 -0.93 7.81
C HIS A 124 6.45 -1.67 8.77
N LEU A 125 7.71 -1.23 8.82
CA LEU A 125 8.66 -1.72 9.81
C LEU A 125 8.58 -0.87 11.06
N TRP A 126 8.37 -1.52 12.19
CA TRP A 126 8.27 -0.91 13.51
C TRP A 126 9.46 -1.31 14.35
N MET A 127 9.94 -0.38 15.16
CA MET A 127 11.01 -0.60 16.13
C MET A 127 10.57 -0.20 17.52
N LYS A 128 10.80 -1.05 18.51
CA LYS A 128 10.67 -0.68 19.93
C LYS A 128 12.03 -0.12 20.39
N PRO A 129 12.15 1.20 20.60
CA PRO A 129 13.43 1.80 20.98
C PRO A 129 13.82 1.34 22.39
N GLN A 130 15.13 1.17 22.60
CA GLN A 130 15.67 0.89 23.94
C GLN A 130 15.47 2.12 24.85
N PRO A 131 15.32 1.93 26.18
CA PRO A 131 15.24 3.03 27.14
C PRO A 131 16.41 4.02 27.04
N THR A 132 16.13 5.31 27.19
CA THR A 132 17.15 6.37 27.33
C THR A 132 18.02 6.04 28.54
N GLY A 133 19.32 5.80 28.31
CA GLY A 133 20.26 5.37 29.36
C GLY A 133 20.58 3.87 29.43
N PHE A 134 19.93 2.99 28.64
CA PHE A 134 20.24 1.55 28.65
C PHE A 134 21.74 1.26 28.42
N LEU A 135 22.33 1.90 27.41
CA LEU A 135 23.75 1.72 27.06
C LEU A 135 24.69 2.27 28.14
N VAL A 136 24.30 3.34 28.83
CA VAL A 136 25.08 3.94 29.92
C VAL A 136 25.00 3.05 31.17
N LYS A 137 23.82 2.48 31.45
CA LYS A 137 23.63 1.50 32.53
C LYS A 137 24.47 0.24 32.30
N ALA A 138 24.45 -0.31 31.08
CA ALA A 138 25.29 -1.46 30.72
C ALA A 138 26.80 -1.14 30.85
N LEU A 139 27.21 0.10 30.51
CA LEU A 139 28.59 0.57 30.69
C LEU A 139 28.97 0.65 32.17
N ARG A 140 28.07 1.18 33.00
CA ARG A 140 28.23 1.28 34.46
C ARG A 140 28.33 -0.09 35.12
N GLU A 141 27.45 -1.02 34.74
CA GLU A 141 27.47 -2.40 35.24
C GLU A 141 28.75 -3.13 34.78
N GLY A 142 29.13 -2.99 33.51
CA GLY A 142 30.38 -3.54 32.99
C GLY A 142 31.61 -3.00 33.71
N MET A 143 31.66 -1.69 33.95
CA MET A 143 32.75 -1.05 34.70
C MET A 143 32.83 -1.56 36.13
N ALA A 144 31.69 -1.71 36.82
CA ALA A 144 31.65 -2.26 38.17
C ALA A 144 32.06 -3.75 38.23
N ALA A 145 31.83 -4.50 37.16
CA ALA A 145 32.18 -5.91 37.05
C ALA A 145 33.64 -6.18 36.64
N LEU A 146 34.44 -5.15 36.33
CA LEU A 146 35.85 -5.34 36.01
C LEU A 146 36.63 -5.84 37.24
N THR A 147 37.34 -6.94 37.06
CA THR A 147 38.26 -7.51 38.04
C THR A 147 39.63 -7.71 37.37
N ASN A 148 40.72 -7.41 38.08
CA ASN A 148 42.10 -7.58 37.62
C ASN A 148 42.40 -7.00 36.20
N ALA A 149 42.48 -5.67 36.09
CA ALA A 149 42.66 -4.96 34.83
C ALA A 149 43.93 -4.07 34.81
N PRO A 150 45.14 -4.64 34.68
CA PRO A 150 46.40 -3.89 34.81
C PRO A 150 46.58 -2.81 33.73
N LEU A 151 46.18 -3.08 32.49
CA LEU A 151 46.24 -2.10 31.40
C LEU A 151 45.21 -0.98 31.58
N ALA A 152 44.03 -1.28 32.13
CA ALA A 152 43.06 -0.24 32.48
C ALA A 152 43.56 0.62 33.64
N HIS A 153 44.33 0.06 34.58
CA HIS A 153 44.97 0.85 35.63
C HIS A 153 46.04 1.81 35.11
N LEU A 154 46.82 1.41 34.09
CA LEU A 154 47.73 2.32 33.38
C LEU A 154 46.94 3.43 32.68
N MET A 155 45.91 3.07 31.92
CA MET A 155 45.03 4.02 31.25
C MET A 155 44.39 5.01 32.22
N ALA A 156 43.88 4.57 33.36
CA ALA A 156 43.25 5.40 34.37
C ALA A 156 44.20 6.49 34.95
N ARG A 157 45.51 6.20 34.98
CA ARG A 157 46.56 7.14 35.37
C ARG A 157 47.01 8.07 34.24
N GLY A 158 46.53 7.86 33.02
CA GLY A 158 46.97 8.60 31.83
C GLY A 158 48.34 8.15 31.33
N GLU A 159 48.76 6.91 31.64
CA GLU A 159 50.06 6.36 31.27
C GLU A 159 49.91 5.44 30.05
N ALA A 160 50.65 5.73 28.97
CA ALA A 160 50.78 4.86 27.79
C ALA A 160 52.26 4.72 27.39
N GLY A 161 52.61 3.63 26.70
CA GLY A 161 53.97 3.34 26.29
C GLY A 161 54.83 2.59 27.32
N ALA A 162 54.25 2.17 28.44
CA ALA A 162 54.94 1.44 29.52
C ALA A 162 55.24 -0.05 29.20
N GLY A 163 55.00 -0.49 27.95
CA GLY A 163 55.22 -1.86 27.50
C GLY A 163 56.38 -2.00 26.51
N LYS A 164 56.49 -3.16 25.87
CA LYS A 164 57.55 -3.45 24.89
C LYS A 164 56.95 -3.56 23.50
N LEU A 165 57.46 -2.76 22.56
CA LEU A 165 57.17 -2.95 21.14
C LEU A 165 57.72 -4.32 20.70
N ALA A 166 56.99 -5.01 19.82
CA ALA A 166 57.49 -6.23 19.20
C ALA A 166 58.84 -5.96 18.48
N PRO A 167 59.73 -6.95 18.36
CA PRO A 167 60.94 -6.79 17.57
C PRO A 167 60.60 -6.55 16.09
N THR A 168 61.49 -5.84 15.39
CA THR A 168 61.36 -5.65 13.94
C THR A 168 61.53 -7.01 13.26
N GLY A 169 60.50 -7.48 12.54
CA GLY A 169 60.48 -8.77 11.87
C GLY A 169 59.79 -8.67 10.50
N ALA A 170 60.34 -9.40 9.53
CA ALA A 170 59.99 -9.39 8.11
C ALA A 170 58.50 -9.69 7.79
N PRO A 171 58.01 -9.20 6.63
CA PRO A 171 58.80 -8.71 5.50
C PRO A 171 59.07 -7.21 5.55
N LEU A 172 60.36 -6.88 5.47
CA LEU A 172 60.86 -5.55 5.10
C LEU A 172 60.22 -5.12 3.77
N GLY A 173 59.67 -3.90 3.73
CA GLY A 173 59.21 -3.24 2.50
C GLY A 173 57.69 -3.18 2.25
N VAL A 174 56.84 -3.73 3.14
CA VAL A 174 55.38 -3.73 2.96
C VAL A 174 54.67 -2.57 3.70
N LEU A 175 55.15 -2.21 4.90
CA LEU A 175 54.59 -1.11 5.71
C LEU A 175 55.55 0.08 5.72
N LEU A 176 54.99 1.29 5.78
CA LEU A 176 55.77 2.51 5.99
C LEU A 176 56.36 2.54 7.42
N PRO A 177 57.44 3.30 7.70
CA PRO A 177 58.09 3.30 9.01
C PRO A 177 57.16 3.57 10.20
N ALA A 178 56.25 4.53 10.09
CA ALA A 178 55.26 4.82 11.12
C ALA A 178 54.22 3.68 11.29
N GLN A 179 53.81 3.06 10.17
CA GLN A 179 52.90 1.92 10.17
C GLN A 179 53.55 0.66 10.77
N ASP A 180 54.83 0.42 10.50
CA ASP A 180 55.61 -0.66 11.13
C ASP A 180 55.68 -0.47 12.64
N ARG A 181 55.98 0.75 13.12
CA ARG A 181 55.98 1.05 14.55
C ARG A 181 54.60 0.81 15.19
N ALA A 182 53.52 1.19 14.51
CA ALA A 182 52.15 0.94 14.98
C ALA A 182 51.81 -0.55 14.98
N TYR A 183 52.21 -1.30 13.96
CA TYR A 183 52.08 -2.77 13.91
C TYR A 183 52.83 -3.46 15.06
N ARG A 184 54.05 -2.99 15.36
CA ARG A 184 54.86 -3.49 16.48
C ARG A 184 54.25 -3.15 17.84
N ALA A 185 53.48 -2.06 17.94
CA ALA A 185 52.69 -1.75 19.12
C ALA A 185 51.50 -2.72 19.27
N CYS A 186 50.78 -3.01 18.18
CA CYS A 186 49.68 -3.98 18.18
C CYS A 186 50.11 -5.42 18.50
N THR A 187 51.32 -5.80 18.08
CA THR A 187 51.85 -7.16 18.27
C THR A 187 52.81 -7.30 19.44
N GLY A 188 53.12 -6.19 20.14
CA GLY A 188 53.96 -6.12 21.33
C GLY A 188 53.15 -6.31 22.61
N GLU A 189 53.60 -5.70 23.70
CA GLU A 189 52.98 -5.73 25.03
C GLU A 189 52.67 -4.32 25.53
N GLY A 190 51.66 -4.19 26.40
CA GLY A 190 51.30 -2.94 27.09
C GLY A 190 50.20 -2.13 26.41
N LEU A 191 50.07 -0.87 26.84
CA LEU A 191 49.07 0.08 26.34
C LEU A 191 49.72 1.11 25.41
N TRP A 192 49.23 1.20 24.17
CA TRP A 192 49.77 2.11 23.15
C TRP A 192 48.67 2.95 22.50
N LEU A 193 49.02 4.16 22.08
CA LEU A 193 48.17 5.03 21.28
C LEU A 193 48.70 5.05 19.85
N VAL A 194 47.81 5.01 18.87
CA VAL A 194 48.13 5.24 17.46
C VAL A 194 47.27 6.40 16.98
N TRP A 195 47.89 7.57 16.85
CA TRP A 195 47.25 8.69 16.20
C TRP A 195 47.41 8.55 14.69
N GLY A 196 46.29 8.30 14.02
CA GLY A 196 46.27 8.17 12.57
C GLY A 196 45.26 9.13 11.96
N PRO A 197 45.71 10.27 11.43
CA PRO A 197 44.91 11.12 10.56
C PRO A 197 44.26 10.36 9.36
N PRO A 198 43.32 10.97 8.64
CA PRO A 198 42.63 10.36 7.50
C PRO A 198 43.59 9.86 6.42
N GLY A 199 43.33 8.66 5.88
CA GLY A 199 44.11 8.09 4.79
C GLY A 199 45.50 7.57 5.15
N THR A 200 45.92 7.59 6.42
CA THR A 200 47.29 7.23 6.84
C THR A 200 47.57 5.73 7.00
N GLY A 201 46.55 4.89 6.77
CA GLY A 201 46.70 3.43 6.79
C GLY A 201 46.47 2.76 8.14
N LYS A 202 45.72 3.37 9.08
CA LYS A 202 45.27 2.71 10.33
C LYS A 202 44.70 1.31 10.07
N THR A 203 43.78 1.21 9.11
CA THR A 203 43.16 -0.06 8.68
C THR A 203 44.18 -1.05 8.12
N THR A 204 45.24 -0.58 7.44
CA THR A 204 46.33 -1.43 6.95
C THR A 204 47.12 -2.04 8.11
N VAL A 205 47.41 -1.23 9.14
CA VAL A 205 48.05 -1.69 10.38
C VAL A 205 47.17 -2.72 11.10
N LEU A 206 45.87 -2.42 11.28
CA LEU A 206 44.91 -3.33 11.92
C LEU A 206 44.83 -4.66 11.18
N LYS A 207 44.61 -4.61 9.87
CA LYS A 207 44.54 -5.79 9.01
C LYS A 207 45.74 -6.71 9.21
N ARG A 208 46.95 -6.16 9.14
CA ARG A 208 48.18 -6.95 9.25
C ARG A 208 48.37 -7.48 10.66
N SER A 209 48.11 -6.65 11.67
CA SER A 209 48.24 -7.02 13.08
C SER A 209 47.29 -8.17 13.43
N ILE A 210 46.03 -8.09 13.02
CA ILE A 210 45.03 -9.13 13.27
C ILE A 210 45.47 -10.44 12.61
N GLY A 211 45.83 -10.43 11.32
CA GLY A 211 46.27 -11.65 10.62
C GLY A 211 47.46 -12.34 11.30
N ASP A 212 48.49 -11.59 11.68
CA ASP A 212 49.68 -12.16 12.32
C ASP A 212 49.43 -12.60 13.78
N LEU A 213 48.58 -11.89 14.53
CA LEU A 213 48.18 -12.28 15.89
C LEU A 213 47.32 -13.55 15.88
N THR A 214 46.38 -13.65 14.94
CA THR A 214 45.55 -14.84 14.73
C THR A 214 46.41 -16.04 14.37
N ALA A 215 47.38 -15.88 13.45
CA ALA A 215 48.34 -16.94 13.10
C ALA A 215 49.21 -17.39 14.29
N ARG A 216 49.47 -16.51 15.27
CA ARG A 216 50.15 -16.82 16.55
C ARG A 216 49.20 -17.43 17.60
N GLY A 217 47.96 -17.72 17.23
CA GLY A 217 46.93 -18.33 18.09
C GLY A 217 46.33 -17.39 19.13
N LYS A 218 46.62 -16.08 19.07
CA LYS A 218 46.14 -15.08 20.02
C LYS A 218 44.65 -14.81 19.83
N ARG A 219 43.94 -14.57 20.93
CA ARG A 219 42.54 -14.15 20.91
C ARG A 219 42.42 -12.64 20.97
N ILE A 220 41.72 -12.06 20.01
CA ILE A 220 41.70 -10.63 19.73
C ILE A 220 40.26 -10.10 19.85
N LEU A 221 40.09 -9.02 20.59
CA LEU A 221 38.88 -8.20 20.56
C LEU A 221 39.13 -6.96 19.71
N LEU A 222 38.45 -6.85 18.58
CA LEU A 222 38.43 -5.66 17.75
C LEU A 222 37.14 -4.89 18.03
N VAL A 223 37.26 -3.68 18.56
CA VAL A 223 36.10 -2.82 18.85
C VAL A 223 36.20 -1.45 18.20
N SER A 224 35.06 -0.85 17.86
CA SER A 224 34.99 0.54 17.41
C SER A 224 33.69 1.23 17.83
N ALA A 225 33.65 2.56 17.75
CA ALA A 225 32.45 3.36 18.01
C ALA A 225 31.34 3.13 16.96
N THR A 226 31.68 2.76 15.72
CA THR A 226 30.70 2.61 14.63
C THR A 226 30.80 1.25 13.94
N ASN A 227 29.68 0.72 13.41
CA ASN A 227 29.67 -0.57 12.69
C ASN A 227 30.53 -0.53 11.43
N ILE A 228 30.47 0.55 10.66
CA ILE A 228 31.24 0.70 9.41
C ILE A 228 32.75 0.66 9.67
N ALA A 229 33.23 1.25 10.76
CA ALA A 229 34.65 1.18 11.14
C ALA A 229 35.07 -0.27 11.49
N VAL A 230 34.24 -1.01 12.22
CA VAL A 230 34.48 -2.44 12.50
C VAL A 230 34.57 -3.22 11.19
N ASP A 231 33.63 -3.01 10.27
CA ASP A 231 33.57 -3.77 9.03
C ASP A 231 34.75 -3.43 8.11
N ASN A 232 35.14 -2.15 8.01
CA ASN A 232 36.32 -1.74 7.25
C ASN A 232 37.61 -2.35 7.80
N ALA A 233 37.77 -2.37 9.13
CA ALA A 233 38.90 -3.01 9.79
C ALA A 233 38.92 -4.53 9.54
N LEU A 234 37.76 -5.17 9.52
CA LEU A 234 37.61 -6.61 9.32
C LEU A 234 37.79 -7.06 7.87
N TRP A 235 37.19 -6.34 6.93
CA TRP A 235 37.20 -6.66 5.49
C TRP A 235 38.61 -6.83 4.95
N GLY A 236 39.54 -5.99 5.41
CA GLY A 236 40.94 -6.09 5.05
C GLY A 236 41.52 -7.49 5.33
N VAL A 237 41.18 -8.08 6.47
CA VAL A 237 41.64 -9.41 6.93
C VAL A 237 40.95 -10.50 6.12
N VAL A 238 39.62 -10.42 6.01
CA VAL A 238 38.76 -11.42 5.35
C VAL A 238 39.11 -11.58 3.87
N LYS A 239 39.45 -10.48 3.19
CA LYS A 239 39.83 -10.47 1.76
C LYS A 239 41.05 -11.35 1.45
N GLU A 240 41.95 -11.58 2.41
CA GLU A 240 43.12 -12.45 2.19
C GLU A 240 42.79 -13.95 2.29
N ARG A 241 41.60 -14.32 2.80
CA ARG A 241 41.13 -15.70 2.98
C ARG A 241 42.16 -16.62 3.65
N ARG A 242 42.83 -16.10 4.68
CA ARG A 242 43.83 -16.85 5.46
C ARG A 242 43.28 -17.43 6.76
N HIS A 243 42.03 -17.13 7.09
CA HIS A 243 41.35 -17.63 8.29
C HIS A 243 40.56 -18.90 7.99
N ALA A 244 40.39 -19.76 8.99
CA ALA A 244 39.48 -20.89 8.93
C ALA A 244 38.04 -20.46 9.28
N ASP A 245 37.04 -21.26 8.88
CA ASP A 245 35.65 -21.03 9.25
C ASP A 245 35.49 -21.01 10.78
N GLY A 246 34.78 -20.01 11.32
CA GLY A 246 34.62 -19.88 12.78
C GLY A 246 35.75 -19.13 13.48
N GLU A 247 36.89 -18.89 12.82
CA GLU A 247 38.05 -18.25 13.44
C GLU A 247 37.83 -16.75 13.68
N ILE A 248 37.08 -16.11 12.80
CA ILE A 248 36.71 -14.69 12.86
C ILE A 248 35.20 -14.58 12.99
N VAL A 249 34.72 -13.76 13.92
CA VAL A 249 33.28 -13.53 14.11
C VAL A 249 32.99 -12.04 14.21
N ARG A 250 32.08 -11.58 13.34
CA ARG A 250 31.50 -10.24 13.38
C ARG A 250 30.18 -10.27 14.15
N VAL A 251 30.16 -9.62 15.33
CA VAL A 251 29.00 -9.58 16.23
C VAL A 251 28.23 -8.26 16.06
N GLY A 252 26.98 -8.36 15.64
CA GLY A 252 26.12 -7.22 15.30
C GLY A 252 25.96 -7.04 13.78
N PRO A 253 24.98 -6.24 13.34
CA PRO A 253 24.62 -6.11 11.93
C PRO A 253 25.75 -5.45 11.12
N PRO A 254 26.31 -6.12 10.09
CA PRO A 254 27.30 -5.52 9.21
C PRO A 254 26.66 -4.47 8.29
N HIS A 255 27.45 -3.46 7.91
CA HIS A 255 27.15 -2.37 6.97
C HIS A 255 27.84 -2.58 5.61
N LEU A 256 28.98 -3.30 5.58
CA LEU A 256 29.59 -3.73 4.31
C LEU A 256 28.91 -5.02 3.82
N ARG A 257 28.49 -5.01 2.55
CA ARG A 257 27.80 -6.14 1.92
C ARG A 257 28.69 -7.39 1.92
N GLU A 258 29.96 -7.22 1.63
CA GLU A 258 30.93 -8.30 1.55
C GLU A 258 31.14 -9.00 2.90
N VAL A 259 31.02 -8.26 4.01
CA VAL A 259 31.05 -8.84 5.37
C VAL A 259 29.71 -9.48 5.74
N ALA A 260 28.60 -8.91 5.29
CA ALA A 260 27.26 -9.42 5.57
C ALA A 260 26.93 -10.74 4.86
N GLU A 261 27.45 -10.92 3.64
CA GLU A 261 27.22 -12.10 2.81
C GLU A 261 28.23 -13.24 3.06
N ASP A 262 29.29 -13.00 3.85
CA ASP A 262 30.30 -14.00 4.17
C ASP A 262 29.89 -14.87 5.39
N ALA A 263 29.51 -16.13 5.12
CA ALA A 263 29.12 -17.09 6.13
C ALA A 263 30.25 -17.53 7.07
N SER A 264 31.52 -17.31 6.70
CA SER A 264 32.67 -17.65 7.55
C SER A 264 32.91 -16.62 8.68
N VAL A 265 32.25 -15.45 8.61
CA VAL A 265 32.50 -14.30 9.49
C VAL A 265 31.22 -13.73 10.12
N CYS A 266 30.13 -13.66 9.37
CA CYS A 266 28.88 -13.05 9.83
C CYS A 266 28.16 -13.95 10.85
N LEU A 267 28.09 -13.52 12.12
CA LEU A 267 27.49 -14.32 13.20
C LEU A 267 26.09 -14.84 12.86
N THR A 268 25.25 -14.01 12.25
CA THR A 268 23.88 -14.39 11.87
C THR A 268 23.87 -15.53 10.86
N LEU A 269 24.75 -15.50 9.86
CA LEU A 269 24.87 -16.56 8.86
C LEU A 269 25.45 -17.84 9.46
N MET A 270 26.48 -17.73 10.30
CA MET A 270 27.10 -18.88 11.00
C MET A 270 26.09 -19.62 11.88
N VAL A 271 25.27 -18.87 12.62
CA VAL A 271 24.20 -19.45 13.46
C VAL A 271 23.16 -20.13 12.59
N ARG A 272 22.79 -19.52 11.47
CA ARG A 272 21.82 -20.09 10.54
C ARG A 272 22.32 -21.37 9.88
N GLU A 273 23.59 -21.42 9.47
CA GLU A 273 24.21 -22.62 8.92
C GLU A 273 24.26 -23.75 9.96
N ARG A 274 24.62 -23.42 11.21
CA ARG A 274 24.62 -24.37 12.32
C ARG A 274 23.24 -24.89 12.70
N LEU A 275 22.20 -24.11 12.42
CA LEU A 275 20.80 -24.44 12.70
C LEU A 275 20.00 -24.73 11.43
N ALA A 276 20.66 -25.19 10.36
CA ALA A 276 20.02 -25.46 9.07
C ALA A 276 18.81 -26.40 9.18
N ASP A 277 18.95 -27.50 9.93
CA ASP A 277 17.87 -28.47 10.14
C ASP A 277 16.65 -27.84 10.86
N ALA A 278 16.90 -27.02 11.89
CA ALA A 278 15.85 -26.34 12.62
C ALA A 278 15.18 -25.24 11.77
N ASP A 279 15.96 -24.51 10.96
CA ASP A 279 15.43 -23.53 10.00
C ASP A 279 14.62 -24.23 8.90
N GLU A 280 15.03 -25.39 8.41
CA GLU A 280 14.31 -26.20 7.42
C GLU A 280 12.95 -26.67 7.97
N GLN A 281 12.90 -27.23 9.18
CA GLN A 281 11.65 -27.62 9.82
C GLN A 281 10.68 -26.44 9.96
N ARG A 282 11.19 -25.28 10.37
CA ARG A 282 10.42 -24.05 10.51
C ARG A 282 9.87 -23.57 9.15
N ARG A 283 10.72 -23.59 8.11
CA ARG A 283 10.34 -23.24 6.72
C ARG A 283 9.30 -24.20 6.14
N ALA A 284 9.40 -25.49 6.41
CA ALA A 284 8.44 -26.48 5.93
C ALA A 284 7.02 -26.18 6.46
N VAL A 285 6.89 -25.84 7.75
CA VAL A 285 5.61 -25.43 8.33
C VAL A 285 5.14 -24.08 7.77
N ALA A 286 6.07 -23.13 7.57
CA ALA A 286 5.76 -21.84 6.96
C ALA A 286 5.24 -21.99 5.51
N ALA A 287 5.83 -22.88 4.71
CA ALA A 287 5.41 -23.17 3.34
C ALA A 287 3.98 -23.75 3.31
N GLN A 288 3.64 -24.67 4.23
CA GLN A 288 2.27 -25.18 4.35
C GLN A 288 1.24 -24.07 4.63
N LEU A 289 1.61 -23.08 5.46
CA LEU A 289 0.76 -21.91 5.74
C LEU A 289 0.62 -20.98 4.52
N VAL A 290 1.69 -20.80 3.72
CA VAL A 290 1.65 -20.04 2.47
C VAL A 290 0.72 -20.73 1.47
N ASP A 291 0.91 -22.02 1.23
CA ASP A 291 0.09 -22.80 0.29
C ASP A 291 -1.39 -22.77 0.65
N ALA A 292 -1.71 -22.90 1.95
CA ALA A 292 -3.07 -22.78 2.46
C ALA A 292 -3.68 -21.40 2.18
N ARG A 293 -2.90 -20.32 2.38
CA ARG A 293 -3.34 -18.95 2.10
C ARG A 293 -3.56 -18.71 0.61
N GLU A 294 -2.69 -19.26 -0.25
CA GLU A 294 -2.83 -19.15 -1.71
C GLU A 294 -4.07 -19.88 -2.21
N ARG A 295 -4.34 -21.10 -1.72
CA ARG A 295 -5.58 -21.84 -2.01
C ARG A 295 -6.82 -21.04 -1.59
N ALA A 296 -6.82 -20.45 -0.39
CA ALA A 296 -7.92 -19.63 0.09
C ALA A 296 -8.13 -18.36 -0.76
N ARG A 297 -7.04 -17.69 -1.17
CA ARG A 297 -7.12 -16.53 -2.06
C ARG A 297 -7.69 -16.91 -3.43
N ARG A 298 -7.20 -18.00 -4.02
CA ARG A 298 -7.68 -18.51 -5.30
C ARG A 298 -9.16 -18.87 -5.24
N LEU A 299 -9.62 -19.52 -4.16
CA LEU A 299 -11.03 -19.80 -3.94
C LEU A 299 -11.85 -18.52 -3.87
N LYS A 300 -11.40 -17.51 -3.12
CA LYS A 300 -12.09 -16.21 -3.00
C LYS A 300 -12.22 -15.47 -4.33
N ASP A 301 -11.18 -15.50 -5.16
CA ASP A 301 -11.20 -14.88 -6.49
C ASP A 301 -12.14 -15.65 -7.43
N LEU A 302 -12.16 -16.99 -7.34
CA LEU A 302 -13.12 -17.85 -8.05
C LEU A 302 -14.56 -17.58 -7.61
N ASP A 303 -14.85 -17.54 -6.32
CA ASP A 303 -16.19 -17.26 -5.79
C ASP A 303 -16.67 -15.87 -6.22
N ARG A 304 -15.79 -14.85 -6.23
CA ARG A 304 -16.12 -13.53 -6.78
C ARG A 304 -16.49 -13.62 -8.27
N SER A 305 -15.75 -14.40 -9.04
CA SER A 305 -16.03 -14.60 -10.47
C SER A 305 -17.30 -15.43 -10.75
N LEU A 306 -17.84 -16.12 -9.74
CA LEU A 306 -19.07 -16.92 -9.80
C LEU A 306 -20.28 -16.18 -9.21
N THR A 307 -20.15 -14.89 -8.91
CA THR A 307 -21.26 -14.09 -8.37
C THR A 307 -22.44 -14.11 -9.33
N GLY A 308 -23.61 -14.55 -8.84
CA GLY A 308 -24.84 -14.67 -9.64
C GLY A 308 -24.96 -15.96 -10.46
N PHE A 309 -24.00 -16.89 -10.37
CA PHE A 309 -24.11 -18.22 -10.96
C PHE A 309 -24.79 -19.19 -9.99
N ASP A 310 -25.95 -19.72 -10.39
CA ASP A 310 -26.64 -20.79 -9.68
C ASP A 310 -26.33 -22.14 -10.35
N ALA A 311 -25.51 -22.94 -9.68
CA ALA A 311 -25.08 -24.25 -10.19
C ALA A 311 -26.25 -25.25 -10.27
N VAL A 312 -27.21 -25.18 -9.34
CA VAL A 312 -28.35 -26.11 -9.30
C VAL A 312 -29.32 -25.77 -10.42
N ALA A 313 -29.62 -24.48 -10.62
CA ALA A 313 -30.43 -24.03 -11.75
C ALA A 313 -29.76 -24.34 -13.10
N TYR A 314 -28.44 -24.16 -13.21
CA TYR A 314 -27.67 -24.51 -14.41
C TYR A 314 -27.75 -26.01 -14.73
N GLU A 315 -27.58 -26.88 -13.73
CA GLU A 315 -27.70 -28.34 -13.92
C GLU A 315 -29.13 -28.75 -14.30
N ALA A 316 -30.15 -28.12 -13.70
CA ALA A 316 -31.55 -28.37 -14.04
C ALA A 316 -31.90 -27.90 -15.47
N ASP A 317 -31.42 -26.71 -15.87
CA ASP A 317 -31.58 -26.20 -17.23
C ASP A 317 -30.84 -27.08 -18.25
N ARG A 318 -29.62 -27.54 -17.92
CA ARG A 318 -28.86 -28.46 -18.76
C ARG A 318 -29.56 -29.82 -18.89
N ALA A 319 -30.02 -30.41 -17.79
CA ALA A 319 -30.78 -31.66 -17.82
C ALA A 319 -32.09 -31.55 -18.63
N ARG A 320 -32.76 -30.39 -18.59
CA ARG A 320 -33.93 -30.09 -19.45
C ARG A 320 -33.55 -30.07 -20.94
N LEU A 321 -32.41 -29.50 -21.29
CA LEU A 321 -31.95 -29.42 -22.69
C LEU A 321 -31.36 -30.75 -23.20
N ASP A 322 -30.86 -31.58 -22.29
CA ASP A 322 -30.38 -32.93 -22.61
C ASP A 322 -31.55 -33.91 -22.89
N ASP A 323 -32.79 -33.60 -22.48
CA ASP A 323 -34.00 -34.36 -22.84
C ASP A 323 -34.41 -34.07 -24.31
N PRO A 324 -34.29 -35.05 -25.24
CA PRO A 324 -34.58 -34.83 -26.66
C PRO A 324 -36.00 -34.31 -26.93
N ALA A 325 -36.97 -34.69 -26.08
CA ALA A 325 -38.38 -34.30 -26.24
C ALA A 325 -38.65 -32.84 -25.81
N ARG A 326 -37.74 -32.24 -25.04
CA ARG A 326 -37.87 -30.87 -24.49
C ARG A 326 -36.93 -29.87 -25.14
N THR A 327 -36.15 -30.30 -26.12
CA THR A 327 -35.33 -29.39 -26.93
C THR A 327 -36.21 -28.35 -27.62
N CYS A 328 -35.68 -27.14 -27.78
CA CYS A 328 -36.40 -26.05 -28.47
C CYS A 328 -36.83 -26.47 -29.89
N GLU A 329 -35.99 -27.24 -30.58
CA GLU A 329 -36.27 -27.75 -31.91
C GLU A 329 -37.42 -28.78 -31.92
N ALA A 330 -37.40 -29.78 -31.04
CA ALA A 330 -38.45 -30.78 -30.95
C ALA A 330 -39.81 -30.16 -30.58
N LEU A 331 -39.84 -29.29 -29.56
CA LEU A 331 -41.06 -28.61 -29.13
C LEU A 331 -41.60 -27.67 -30.21
N THR A 332 -40.73 -26.98 -30.95
CA THR A 332 -41.12 -26.13 -32.08
C THR A 332 -41.77 -26.96 -33.18
N ARG A 333 -41.16 -28.09 -33.57
CA ARG A 333 -41.71 -29.00 -34.59
C ARG A 333 -43.10 -29.52 -34.19
N VAL A 334 -43.25 -30.02 -32.96
CA VAL A 334 -44.53 -30.55 -32.47
C VAL A 334 -45.60 -29.47 -32.38
N ARG A 335 -45.26 -28.28 -31.87
CA ARG A 335 -46.19 -27.15 -31.82
C ARG A 335 -46.65 -26.73 -33.23
N ASP A 336 -45.72 -26.62 -34.16
CA ASP A 336 -46.05 -26.19 -35.53
C ASP A 336 -46.90 -27.22 -36.25
N GLN A 337 -46.68 -28.52 -36.00
CA GLN A 337 -47.57 -29.59 -36.46
C GLN A 337 -48.99 -29.45 -35.88
N VAL A 338 -49.13 -29.31 -34.55
CA VAL A 338 -50.47 -29.15 -33.92
C VAL A 338 -51.15 -27.87 -34.41
N ARG A 339 -50.41 -26.78 -34.63
CA ARG A 339 -50.95 -25.53 -35.18
C ARG A 339 -51.49 -25.73 -36.60
N HIS A 340 -50.80 -26.52 -37.42
CA HIS A 340 -51.27 -26.88 -38.75
C HIS A 340 -52.55 -27.75 -38.69
N GLU A 341 -52.60 -28.72 -37.78
CA GLU A 341 -53.79 -29.57 -37.56
C GLU A 341 -55.01 -28.76 -37.09
N VAL A 342 -54.82 -27.80 -36.17
CA VAL A 342 -55.88 -26.85 -35.75
C VAL A 342 -56.40 -26.04 -36.93
N HIS A 343 -55.49 -25.54 -37.78
CA HIS A 343 -55.86 -24.76 -38.96
C HIS A 343 -56.70 -25.59 -39.94
N SER A 344 -56.27 -26.82 -40.25
CA SER A 344 -56.99 -27.73 -41.14
C SER A 344 -58.37 -28.14 -40.59
N ALA A 345 -58.48 -28.38 -39.28
CA ALA A 345 -59.77 -28.65 -38.64
C ALA A 345 -60.73 -27.45 -38.75
N GLY A 346 -60.21 -26.22 -38.63
CA GLY A 346 -60.96 -24.99 -38.86
C GLY A 346 -61.52 -24.87 -40.28
N GLU A 347 -60.72 -25.19 -41.30
CA GLU A 347 -61.17 -25.22 -42.69
C GLU A 347 -62.28 -26.26 -42.92
N ARG A 348 -62.16 -27.43 -42.29
CA ARG A 348 -63.17 -28.50 -42.39
C ARG A 348 -64.49 -28.12 -41.73
N ILE A 349 -64.45 -27.43 -40.58
CA ILE A 349 -65.65 -26.89 -39.92
C ILE A 349 -66.38 -25.94 -40.86
N ALA A 350 -65.68 -25.01 -41.51
CA ALA A 350 -66.28 -24.07 -42.44
C ALA A 350 -66.98 -24.77 -43.62
N GLN A 351 -66.39 -25.83 -44.17
CA GLN A 351 -67.00 -26.64 -45.23
C GLN A 351 -68.26 -27.38 -44.77
N LEU A 352 -68.23 -27.98 -43.58
CA LEU A 352 -69.36 -28.71 -43.02
C LEU A 352 -70.53 -27.78 -42.66
N GLU A 353 -70.24 -26.56 -42.18
CA GLU A 353 -71.27 -25.54 -41.93
C GLU A 353 -72.00 -25.14 -43.21
N GLN A 354 -71.26 -24.95 -44.30
CA GLN A 354 -71.85 -24.65 -45.61
C GLN A 354 -72.73 -25.81 -46.12
N ALA A 355 -72.25 -27.05 -46.04
CA ALA A 355 -73.02 -28.23 -46.44
C ALA A 355 -74.28 -28.44 -45.58
N ARG A 356 -74.17 -28.20 -44.27
CA ARG A 356 -75.32 -28.26 -43.34
C ARG A 356 -76.39 -27.24 -43.75
N ALA A 357 -76.02 -26.01 -44.07
CA ALA A 357 -76.97 -24.98 -44.48
C ALA A 357 -77.81 -25.43 -45.70
N THR A 358 -77.16 -26.01 -46.71
CA THR A 358 -77.85 -26.58 -47.89
C THR A 358 -78.79 -27.73 -47.53
N ALA A 359 -78.35 -28.66 -46.68
CA ALA A 359 -79.17 -29.81 -46.26
C ALA A 359 -80.40 -29.40 -45.43
N VAL A 360 -80.31 -28.31 -44.63
CA VAL A 360 -81.47 -27.75 -43.91
C VAL A 360 -82.54 -27.26 -44.88
N ASP A 361 -82.15 -26.55 -45.94
CA ASP A 361 -83.08 -26.04 -46.95
C ASP A 361 -83.77 -27.18 -47.71
N GLU A 362 -83.04 -28.26 -48.02
CA GLU A 362 -83.59 -29.44 -48.70
C GLU A 362 -84.62 -30.22 -47.86
N VAL A 363 -84.45 -30.26 -46.54
CA VAL A 363 -85.42 -30.89 -45.62
C VAL A 363 -86.68 -30.03 -45.49
N ARG A 364 -86.53 -28.69 -45.37
CA ARG A 364 -87.67 -27.77 -45.28
C ARG A 364 -88.61 -27.87 -46.49
N ALA A 365 -88.08 -28.13 -47.69
CA ALA A 365 -88.86 -28.32 -48.90
C ALA A 365 -89.83 -29.54 -48.86
N THR A 366 -89.66 -30.45 -47.90
CA THR A 366 -90.47 -31.69 -47.80
C THR A 366 -91.60 -31.64 -46.77
N GLU A 367 -91.71 -30.57 -45.98
CA GLU A 367 -92.63 -30.47 -44.83
C GLU A 367 -94.11 -30.63 -45.22
N GLN A 368 -94.56 -30.00 -46.32
CA GLN A 368 -95.95 -30.08 -46.78
C GLN A 368 -96.33 -31.50 -47.21
N ALA A 369 -95.45 -32.19 -47.95
CA ALA A 369 -95.69 -33.55 -48.40
C ALA A 369 -95.77 -34.55 -47.23
N GLN A 370 -95.08 -34.28 -46.12
CA GLN A 370 -95.17 -35.08 -44.90
C GLN A 370 -96.54 -34.96 -44.21
N ALA A 371 -97.13 -33.75 -44.21
CA ALA A 371 -98.48 -33.53 -43.71
C ALA A 371 -99.53 -34.26 -44.57
N ASP A 372 -99.40 -34.18 -45.90
CA ASP A 372 -100.35 -34.79 -46.84
C ASP A 372 -100.36 -36.33 -46.75
N TRP A 373 -99.19 -36.97 -46.55
CA TRP A 373 -99.11 -38.42 -46.31
C TRP A 373 -99.81 -38.88 -45.03
N THR A 374 -99.90 -38.01 -44.02
CA THR A 374 -100.59 -38.33 -42.76
C THR A 374 -102.11 -38.37 -42.97
N ALA A 375 -102.66 -37.42 -43.74
CA ALA A 375 -104.08 -37.39 -44.08
C ALA A 375 -104.53 -38.59 -44.96
N HIS A 376 -103.66 -39.09 -45.83
CA HIS A 376 -103.92 -40.31 -46.62
C HIS A 376 -104.13 -41.54 -45.72
N ASP A 377 -103.30 -41.70 -44.69
CA ASP A 377 -103.32 -42.89 -43.82
C ASP A 377 -104.58 -42.93 -42.92
N ASP A 378 -105.12 -41.76 -42.51
CA ASP A 378 -106.34 -41.66 -41.71
C ASP A 378 -107.61 -42.14 -42.45
N VAL A 379 -107.74 -41.84 -43.74
CA VAL A 379 -108.91 -42.25 -44.56
C VAL A 379 -108.93 -43.77 -44.80
N GLN A 380 -107.75 -44.39 -44.92
CA GLN A 380 -107.65 -45.85 -45.05
C GLN A 380 -108.15 -46.61 -43.81
N ALA A 381 -107.91 -46.06 -42.62
CA ALA A 381 -108.32 -46.70 -41.37
C ALA A 381 -109.84 -46.76 -41.21
N GLN A 382 -110.57 -45.70 -41.59
CA GLN A 382 -112.04 -45.64 -41.48
C GLN A 382 -112.78 -46.67 -42.35
N PHE A 383 -112.24 -46.99 -43.54
CA PHE A 383 -112.86 -47.97 -44.44
C PHE A 383 -112.83 -49.41 -43.89
N ALA A 384 -111.78 -49.77 -43.15
CA ALA A 384 -111.63 -51.11 -42.58
C ALA A 384 -112.70 -51.41 -41.51
N GLU A 385 -113.03 -50.42 -40.69
CA GLU A 385 -113.95 -50.54 -39.55
C GLU A 385 -115.41 -50.83 -39.99
N MET A 386 -115.87 -50.17 -41.07
CA MET A 386 -117.23 -50.35 -41.61
C MET A 386 -117.50 -51.74 -42.20
N ARG A 387 -116.48 -52.41 -42.74
CA ARG A 387 -116.61 -53.75 -43.34
C ARG A 387 -116.83 -54.84 -42.29
N GLU A 388 -116.26 -54.67 -41.11
CA GLU A 388 -116.37 -55.64 -40.01
C GLU A 388 -117.80 -55.72 -39.45
N ALA A 389 -118.49 -54.58 -39.34
CA ALA A 389 -119.84 -54.49 -38.79
C ALA A 389 -120.92 -55.24 -39.60
N VAL A 390 -120.84 -55.25 -40.94
CA VAL A 390 -121.81 -55.95 -41.82
C VAL A 390 -121.67 -57.46 -41.72
N THR A 391 -120.44 -57.95 -41.65
CA THR A 391 -120.14 -59.39 -41.54
C THR A 391 -120.78 -60.00 -40.28
N GLY A 392 -120.87 -59.24 -39.18
CA GLY A 392 -121.51 -59.68 -37.94
C GLY A 392 -123.04 -59.82 -38.00
N LEU A 393 -123.72 -59.11 -38.91
CA LEU A 393 -125.18 -59.20 -39.07
C LEU A 393 -125.60 -60.39 -39.93
N GLU A 394 -124.81 -60.73 -40.95
CA GLU A 394 -125.04 -61.89 -41.82
C GLU A 394 -124.95 -63.22 -41.05
N GLY A 395 -124.00 -63.32 -40.11
CA GLY A 395 -123.86 -64.50 -39.24
C GLY A 395 -125.09 -64.76 -38.34
N LYS A 396 -125.81 -63.71 -37.94
CA LYS A 396 -127.03 -63.84 -37.10
C LYS A 396 -128.22 -64.37 -37.88
N ALA A 397 -128.32 -64.07 -39.19
CA ALA A 397 -129.39 -64.57 -40.06
C ALA A 397 -129.31 -66.08 -40.29
N LEU A 398 -128.10 -66.59 -40.57
CA LEU A 398 -127.83 -68.02 -40.76
C LEU A 398 -128.20 -68.88 -39.54
N LEU A 399 -127.93 -68.37 -38.33
CA LEU A 399 -128.25 -69.08 -37.09
C LEU A 399 -129.75 -69.16 -36.81
N ALA A 400 -130.55 -68.22 -37.30
CA ALA A 400 -131.99 -68.20 -37.12
C ALA A 400 -132.69 -69.20 -38.06
N GLU A 401 -132.23 -69.34 -39.32
CA GLU A 401 -132.71 -70.37 -40.24
C GLU A 401 -132.51 -71.80 -39.71
N GLY A 402 -131.33 -72.10 -39.16
CA GLY A 402 -131.06 -73.44 -38.61
C GLY A 402 -131.98 -73.84 -37.46
N ARG A 403 -132.55 -72.88 -36.72
CA ARG A 403 -133.53 -73.16 -35.65
C ARG A 403 -134.92 -73.45 -36.19
N ARG A 404 -135.31 -72.82 -37.31
CA ARG A 404 -136.57 -73.11 -38.02
C ARG A 404 -136.59 -74.55 -38.51
N ASP A 405 -135.54 -74.96 -39.21
CA ASP A 405 -135.46 -76.29 -39.85
C ASP A 405 -135.60 -77.42 -38.81
N ALA A 406 -134.95 -77.25 -37.65
CA ALA A 406 -135.04 -78.21 -36.55
C ALA A 406 -136.47 -78.32 -35.96
N ALA A 407 -137.23 -77.22 -35.93
CA ALA A 407 -138.60 -77.21 -35.43
C ALA A 407 -139.57 -77.89 -36.42
N GLU A 408 -139.41 -77.67 -37.73
CA GLU A 408 -140.26 -78.29 -38.77
C GLU A 408 -140.09 -79.80 -38.83
N GLN A 409 -138.85 -80.27 -38.71
CA GLN A 409 -138.54 -81.68 -38.73
C GLN A 409 -139.21 -82.40 -37.55
N ARG A 410 -139.17 -81.79 -36.36
CA ARG A 410 -139.81 -82.32 -35.15
C ARG A 410 -141.34 -82.38 -35.27
N LEU A 411 -141.96 -81.45 -35.97
CA LEU A 411 -143.40 -81.48 -36.25
C LEU A 411 -143.77 -82.63 -37.20
N ASN A 412 -143.00 -82.81 -38.28
CA ASN A 412 -143.23 -83.88 -39.25
C ASN A 412 -143.16 -85.28 -38.61
N ASP A 413 -142.19 -85.51 -37.73
CA ASP A 413 -142.02 -86.81 -37.04
C ASP A 413 -143.24 -87.15 -36.16
N LEU A 414 -143.84 -86.15 -35.51
CA LEU A 414 -145.00 -86.35 -34.64
C LEU A 414 -146.30 -86.60 -35.43
N GLU A 415 -146.43 -86.07 -36.65
CA GLU A 415 -147.64 -86.24 -37.48
C GLU A 415 -147.81 -87.65 -38.07
N GLN A 416 -146.71 -88.39 -38.25
CA GLN A 416 -146.71 -89.73 -38.86
C GLN A 416 -147.17 -90.88 -37.94
N LEU A 417 -147.38 -90.63 -36.64
CA LEU A 417 -147.81 -91.66 -35.68
C LEU A 417 -149.23 -92.18 -35.97
N LYS A 418 -149.49 -93.49 -35.79
CA LYS A 418 -150.80 -94.16 -36.01
C LYS A 418 -151.36 -94.89 -34.78
N GLY A 419 -152.68 -95.08 -34.73
CA GLY A 419 -153.37 -95.84 -33.68
C GLY A 419 -153.25 -95.26 -32.27
N PHE A 420 -153.14 -96.13 -31.26
CA PHE A 420 -153.06 -95.76 -29.84
C PHE A 420 -151.88 -94.81 -29.50
N ALA A 421 -150.81 -94.80 -30.30
CA ALA A 421 -149.67 -93.90 -30.16
C ALA A 421 -149.99 -92.43 -30.52
N LYS A 422 -150.78 -92.20 -31.59
CA LYS A 422 -151.24 -90.85 -31.99
C LYS A 422 -152.16 -90.21 -30.94
N ARG A 423 -152.92 -91.04 -30.21
CA ARG A 423 -153.85 -90.59 -29.17
C ARG A 423 -153.13 -90.12 -27.90
N ARG A 424 -151.93 -90.66 -27.59
CA ARG A 424 -151.05 -90.19 -26.50
C ARG A 424 -150.27 -88.93 -26.85
N ALA A 425 -149.87 -88.74 -28.11
CA ALA A 425 -149.00 -87.63 -28.57
C ALA A 425 -149.74 -86.33 -28.98
N LYS A 426 -151.02 -86.17 -28.63
CA LYS A 426 -151.84 -85.02 -29.07
C LYS A 426 -151.34 -83.67 -28.55
N GLN A 427 -150.78 -83.66 -27.33
CA GLN A 427 -150.27 -82.44 -26.70
C GLN A 427 -148.95 -82.00 -27.34
N ASP A 428 -148.03 -82.93 -27.60
CA ASP A 428 -146.73 -82.65 -28.23
C ASP A 428 -146.86 -82.10 -29.65
N LEU A 429 -147.87 -82.54 -30.40
CA LEU A 429 -148.14 -82.07 -31.76
C LEU A 429 -148.63 -80.62 -31.79
N ALA A 430 -149.37 -80.19 -30.76
CA ALA A 430 -149.80 -78.79 -30.62
C ALA A 430 -148.61 -77.87 -30.27
N THR A 431 -147.69 -78.34 -29.43
CA THR A 431 -146.47 -77.59 -29.08
C THR A 431 -145.53 -77.45 -30.27
N ALA A 432 -145.28 -78.54 -31.01
CA ALA A 432 -144.40 -78.53 -32.18
C ALA A 432 -144.90 -77.57 -33.28
N ARG A 433 -146.22 -77.47 -33.50
CA ARG A 433 -146.79 -76.48 -34.44
C ARG A 433 -146.52 -75.04 -34.02
N SER A 434 -146.63 -74.73 -32.73
CA SER A 434 -146.34 -73.38 -32.22
C SER A 434 -144.86 -73.01 -32.32
N ASP A 435 -143.95 -73.98 -32.20
CA ASP A 435 -142.51 -73.71 -32.26
C ASP A 435 -142.02 -73.45 -33.68
N VAL A 436 -142.60 -74.13 -34.69
CA VAL A 436 -142.35 -73.84 -36.11
C VAL A 436 -142.73 -72.41 -36.46
N GLU A 437 -143.92 -71.96 -36.07
CA GLU A 437 -144.40 -70.60 -36.36
C GLU A 437 -143.46 -69.52 -35.79
N LYS A 438 -143.02 -69.68 -34.53
CA LYS A 438 -142.11 -68.72 -33.87
C LYS A 438 -140.73 -68.68 -34.51
N THR A 439 -140.19 -69.86 -34.85
CA THR A 439 -138.84 -69.96 -35.42
C THR A 439 -138.79 -69.50 -36.87
N HIS A 440 -139.88 -69.68 -37.62
CA HIS A 440 -140.03 -69.13 -38.97
C HIS A 440 -139.99 -67.59 -38.97
N GLN A 441 -140.78 -66.93 -38.11
CA GLN A 441 -140.80 -65.45 -38.04
C GLN A 441 -139.44 -64.87 -37.65
N ALA A 442 -138.73 -65.51 -36.70
CA ALA A 442 -137.41 -65.05 -36.27
C ALA A 442 -136.33 -65.16 -37.37
N ALA A 443 -136.44 -66.14 -38.26
CA ALA A 443 -135.51 -66.32 -39.38
C ALA A 443 -135.66 -65.22 -40.44
N GLU A 444 -136.90 -64.86 -40.80
CA GLU A 444 -137.18 -63.81 -41.79
C GLU A 444 -136.73 -62.42 -41.31
N ASP A 445 -136.99 -62.07 -40.04
CA ASP A 445 -136.55 -60.79 -39.47
C ASP A 445 -135.01 -60.64 -39.48
N ALA A 446 -134.28 -61.73 -39.22
CA ALA A 446 -132.82 -61.72 -39.21
C ALA A 446 -132.24 -61.62 -40.63
N LYS A 447 -132.87 -62.27 -41.63
CA LYS A 447 -132.52 -62.15 -43.05
C LYS A 447 -132.68 -60.71 -43.56
N GLN A 448 -133.78 -60.05 -43.22
CA GLN A 448 -134.04 -58.69 -43.69
C GLN A 448 -133.01 -57.68 -43.13
N LYS A 449 -132.59 -57.83 -41.87
CA LYS A 449 -131.57 -56.97 -41.27
C LYS A 449 -130.19 -57.13 -41.93
N ALA A 450 -129.81 -58.35 -42.29
CA ALA A 450 -128.55 -58.63 -42.99
C ALA A 450 -128.54 -58.04 -44.41
N ALA A 451 -129.67 -58.13 -45.14
CA ALA A 451 -129.81 -57.56 -46.48
C ALA A 451 -129.65 -56.03 -46.46
N ASN A 452 -130.31 -55.34 -45.53
CA ASN A 452 -130.24 -53.87 -45.44
C ASN A 452 -128.81 -53.37 -45.13
N ALA A 453 -128.05 -54.09 -44.29
CA ALA A 453 -126.67 -53.70 -43.94
C ALA A 453 -125.69 -53.87 -45.11
N ARG A 454 -125.89 -54.89 -45.95
CA ARG A 454 -125.08 -55.16 -47.14
C ARG A 454 -125.18 -54.02 -48.18
N ASP A 455 -126.38 -53.47 -48.37
CA ASP A 455 -126.62 -52.36 -49.31
C ASP A 455 -126.02 -51.01 -48.85
N VAL A 456 -125.80 -50.81 -47.55
CA VAL A 456 -125.14 -49.60 -47.03
C VAL A 456 -123.63 -49.67 -47.27
N LEU A 457 -122.99 -50.82 -47.01
CA LEU A 457 -121.56 -51.00 -47.25
C LEU A 457 -121.19 -50.94 -48.73
N ALA A 458 -122.03 -51.47 -49.61
CA ALA A 458 -121.82 -51.40 -51.05
C ALA A 458 -121.76 -49.95 -51.57
N ARG A 459 -122.61 -49.06 -51.04
CA ARG A 459 -122.62 -47.63 -51.41
C ARG A 459 -121.41 -46.86 -50.87
N ALA A 460 -120.96 -47.16 -49.65
CA ALA A 460 -119.86 -46.44 -49.04
C ALA A 460 -118.47 -46.87 -49.56
N HIS A 461 -118.33 -48.12 -50.04
CA HIS A 461 -117.07 -48.63 -50.60
C HIS A 461 -116.61 -47.86 -51.84
N GLU A 462 -117.52 -47.53 -52.75
CA GLU A 462 -117.16 -46.84 -53.99
C GLU A 462 -116.67 -45.41 -53.71
N GLN A 463 -117.27 -44.72 -52.73
CA GLN A 463 -116.96 -43.33 -52.40
C GLN A 463 -115.58 -43.19 -51.70
N LEU A 464 -115.28 -44.04 -50.71
CA LEU A 464 -114.01 -43.96 -49.96
C LEU A 464 -112.80 -44.42 -50.80
N ARG A 465 -113.01 -45.35 -51.73
CA ARG A 465 -111.95 -45.83 -52.63
C ARG A 465 -111.44 -44.73 -53.57
N GLN A 466 -112.34 -43.89 -54.08
CA GLN A 466 -111.95 -42.75 -54.93
C GLN A 466 -111.14 -41.71 -54.16
N GLN A 467 -111.54 -41.42 -52.92
CA GLN A 467 -110.90 -40.40 -52.08
C GLN A 467 -109.44 -40.75 -51.73
N ILE A 468 -109.13 -42.04 -51.51
CA ILE A 468 -107.76 -42.53 -51.27
C ILE A 468 -106.90 -42.40 -52.54
N ALA A 469 -107.47 -42.69 -53.72
CA ALA A 469 -106.76 -42.58 -54.99
C ALA A 469 -106.38 -41.13 -55.33
N ASP A 470 -107.30 -40.18 -55.07
CA ASP A 470 -107.09 -38.77 -55.34
C ASP A 470 -106.00 -38.17 -54.42
N LEU A 471 -106.01 -38.50 -53.12
CA LEU A 471 -105.00 -38.02 -52.17
C LEU A 471 -103.59 -38.50 -52.52
N ARG A 472 -103.43 -39.72 -53.04
CA ARG A 472 -102.11 -40.26 -53.41
C ARG A 472 -101.52 -39.61 -54.67
N ALA A 473 -102.36 -39.16 -55.60
CA ALA A 473 -101.91 -38.58 -56.86
C ALA A 473 -101.28 -37.18 -56.72
N THR A 474 -101.56 -36.48 -55.61
CA THR A 474 -101.16 -35.08 -55.40
C THR A 474 -99.92 -34.88 -54.54
N ILE A 475 -99.35 -35.92 -53.92
CA ILE A 475 -98.23 -35.78 -52.98
C ILE A 475 -96.88 -35.79 -53.74
N PRO A 476 -96.07 -34.71 -53.67
CA PRO A 476 -94.90 -34.52 -54.55
C PRO A 476 -93.63 -35.30 -54.12
N PHE A 477 -93.52 -35.71 -52.85
CA PHE A 477 -92.36 -36.47 -52.34
C PHE A 477 -92.78 -37.82 -51.77
N SER A 478 -92.00 -38.86 -52.07
CA SER A 478 -92.18 -40.19 -51.49
C SER A 478 -91.74 -40.22 -50.02
N LYS A 479 -92.29 -41.14 -49.22
CA LYS A 479 -91.89 -41.30 -47.81
C LYS A 479 -90.39 -41.61 -47.67
N GLU A 480 -89.80 -42.33 -48.63
CA GLU A 480 -88.37 -42.68 -48.67
C GLU A 480 -87.46 -41.46 -48.93
N GLU A 481 -87.87 -40.54 -49.80
CA GLU A 481 -87.08 -39.35 -50.14
C GLU A 481 -87.03 -38.36 -48.96
N ILE A 482 -88.14 -38.19 -48.24
CA ILE A 482 -88.21 -37.36 -47.02
C ILE A 482 -87.26 -37.91 -45.94
N ALA A 483 -87.30 -39.21 -45.69
CA ALA A 483 -86.44 -39.86 -44.70
C ALA A 483 -84.95 -39.74 -45.04
N ARG A 484 -84.60 -39.85 -46.34
CA ARG A 484 -83.21 -39.72 -46.80
C ARG A 484 -82.63 -38.33 -46.53
N ARG A 485 -83.38 -37.27 -46.86
CA ARG A 485 -82.93 -35.88 -46.65
C ARG A 485 -82.75 -35.54 -45.17
N GLN A 486 -83.68 -35.99 -44.33
CA GLN A 486 -83.56 -35.84 -42.87
C GLN A 486 -82.35 -36.59 -42.30
N GLN A 487 -82.03 -37.77 -42.84
CA GLN A 487 -80.86 -38.52 -42.43
C GLN A 487 -79.55 -37.83 -42.83
N SER A 488 -79.46 -37.28 -44.04
CA SER A 488 -78.29 -36.53 -44.50
C SER A 488 -77.97 -35.32 -43.61
N LEU A 489 -79.00 -34.56 -43.21
CA LEU A 489 -78.82 -33.43 -42.29
C LEU A 489 -78.27 -33.89 -40.92
N ARG A 490 -78.83 -34.95 -40.34
CA ARG A 490 -78.38 -35.49 -39.03
C ARG A 490 -76.92 -35.93 -39.05
N VAL A 491 -76.47 -36.55 -40.15
CA VAL A 491 -75.07 -36.97 -40.31
C VAL A 491 -74.15 -35.74 -40.33
N LEU A 492 -74.48 -34.72 -41.13
CA LEU A 492 -73.68 -33.49 -41.22
C LEU A 492 -73.62 -32.73 -39.89
N GLU A 493 -74.72 -32.71 -39.12
CA GLU A 493 -74.73 -32.08 -37.79
C GLU A 493 -73.83 -32.81 -36.79
N THR A 494 -73.79 -34.14 -36.86
CA THR A 494 -72.92 -34.97 -36.03
C THR A 494 -71.45 -34.76 -36.40
N ASP A 495 -71.12 -34.82 -37.69
CA ASP A 495 -69.77 -34.62 -38.20
C ASP A 495 -69.22 -33.23 -37.84
N LEU A 496 -70.06 -32.19 -37.92
CA LEU A 496 -69.70 -30.83 -37.53
C LEU A 496 -69.40 -30.74 -36.02
N GLN A 497 -70.22 -31.38 -35.19
CA GLN A 497 -70.04 -31.40 -33.74
C GLN A 497 -68.73 -32.11 -33.34
N ASP A 498 -68.43 -33.25 -33.96
CA ASP A 498 -67.22 -34.02 -33.67
C ASP A 498 -65.95 -33.34 -34.20
N THR A 499 -66.02 -32.68 -35.36
CA THR A 499 -64.90 -31.88 -35.88
C THR A 499 -64.60 -30.68 -34.97
N ARG A 500 -65.63 -29.99 -34.45
CA ARG A 500 -65.46 -28.90 -33.48
C ARG A 500 -64.81 -29.36 -32.18
N ARG A 501 -65.27 -30.49 -31.62
CA ARG A 501 -64.66 -31.09 -30.42
C ARG A 501 -63.18 -31.43 -30.65
N THR A 502 -62.84 -31.94 -31.84
CA THR A 502 -61.46 -32.25 -32.22
C THR A 502 -60.62 -30.98 -32.32
N ALA A 503 -61.12 -29.92 -32.94
CA ALA A 503 -60.44 -28.63 -33.05
C ALA A 503 -60.18 -27.97 -31.68
N ASP A 504 -61.16 -28.04 -30.77
CA ASP A 504 -61.03 -27.53 -29.40
C ASP A 504 -59.97 -28.33 -28.61
N ALA A 505 -59.97 -29.66 -28.74
CA ALA A 505 -58.97 -30.53 -28.11
C ALA A 505 -57.56 -30.27 -28.64
N LEU A 506 -57.39 -30.05 -29.95
CA LEU A 506 -56.11 -29.69 -30.55
C LEU A 506 -55.65 -28.29 -30.11
N SER A 507 -56.56 -27.32 -30.04
CA SER A 507 -56.25 -25.95 -29.59
C SER A 507 -55.83 -25.91 -28.12
N ALA A 508 -56.49 -26.69 -27.26
CA ALA A 508 -56.12 -26.82 -25.84
C ALA A 508 -54.70 -27.38 -25.63
N ARG A 509 -54.17 -28.15 -26.60
CA ARG A 509 -52.80 -28.69 -26.56
C ARG A 509 -51.71 -27.65 -26.88
N LEU A 510 -52.03 -26.52 -27.52
CA LEU A 510 -51.04 -25.50 -27.89
C LEU A 510 -50.49 -24.71 -26.69
N LEU A 511 -51.36 -24.33 -25.75
CA LEU A 511 -50.99 -23.58 -24.54
C LEU A 511 -49.86 -24.23 -23.71
N PRO A 512 -49.94 -25.52 -23.33
CA PRO A 512 -48.86 -26.16 -22.59
C PRO A 512 -47.57 -26.32 -23.43
N LEU A 513 -47.68 -26.52 -24.75
CA LEU A 513 -46.50 -26.61 -25.64
C LEU A 513 -45.76 -25.27 -25.75
N ASP A 514 -46.48 -24.15 -25.89
CA ASP A 514 -45.88 -22.81 -25.93
C ASP A 514 -45.22 -22.45 -24.60
N LYS A 515 -45.83 -22.85 -23.47
CA LYS A 515 -45.22 -22.69 -22.14
C LYS A 515 -43.93 -23.49 -22.01
N GLU A 516 -43.92 -24.77 -22.37
CA GLU A 516 -42.71 -25.60 -22.31
C GLU A 516 -41.61 -25.09 -23.24
N LEU A 517 -41.96 -24.64 -24.46
CA LEU A 517 -41.01 -24.02 -25.39
C LEU A 517 -40.41 -22.74 -24.82
N GLY A 518 -41.21 -21.89 -24.17
CA GLY A 518 -40.71 -20.68 -23.49
C GLY A 518 -39.72 -21.00 -22.37
N LEU A 519 -39.99 -22.03 -21.57
CA LEU A 519 -39.07 -22.49 -20.51
C LEU A 519 -37.76 -23.05 -21.08
N SER A 520 -37.83 -23.87 -22.15
CA SER A 520 -36.63 -24.42 -22.79
C SER A 520 -35.77 -23.34 -23.48
N LYS A 521 -36.38 -22.33 -24.11
CA LYS A 521 -35.63 -21.18 -24.67
C LYS A 521 -34.92 -20.36 -23.60
N ALA A 522 -35.59 -20.13 -22.47
CA ALA A 522 -34.98 -19.42 -21.34
C ALA A 522 -33.83 -20.23 -20.72
N ALA A 523 -33.97 -21.56 -20.64
CA ALA A 523 -32.91 -22.46 -20.21
C ALA A 523 -31.69 -22.43 -21.16
N GLU A 524 -31.92 -22.49 -22.48
CA GLU A 524 -30.87 -22.42 -23.50
C GLU A 524 -30.06 -21.12 -23.41
N ALA A 525 -30.73 -19.98 -23.26
CA ALA A 525 -30.07 -18.68 -23.08
C ALA A 525 -29.22 -18.62 -21.80
N ARG A 526 -29.72 -19.14 -20.67
CA ARG A 526 -28.97 -19.17 -19.40
C ARG A 526 -27.76 -20.10 -19.46
N VAL A 527 -27.90 -21.29 -20.08
CA VAL A 527 -26.80 -22.25 -20.25
C VAL A 527 -25.72 -21.69 -21.18
N ALA A 528 -26.10 -21.08 -22.31
CA ALA A 528 -25.16 -20.46 -23.24
C ALA A 528 -24.38 -19.31 -22.58
N GLU A 529 -25.06 -18.47 -21.80
CA GLU A 529 -24.42 -17.37 -21.07
C GLU A 529 -23.42 -17.87 -20.02
N ALA A 530 -23.81 -18.88 -19.23
CA ALA A 530 -22.93 -19.49 -18.24
C ALA A 530 -21.66 -20.10 -18.86
N VAL A 531 -21.80 -20.78 -20.00
CA VAL A 531 -20.66 -21.35 -20.75
C VAL A 531 -19.76 -20.26 -21.30
N ARG A 532 -20.32 -19.19 -21.88
CA ARG A 532 -19.57 -18.05 -22.43
C ARG A 532 -18.71 -17.36 -21.36
N LEU A 533 -19.24 -17.20 -20.16
CA LEU A 533 -18.52 -16.62 -19.02
C LEU A 533 -17.55 -17.59 -18.33
N GLY A 534 -17.52 -18.86 -18.77
CA GLY A 534 -16.68 -19.92 -18.20
C GLY A 534 -17.06 -20.33 -16.77
N HIS A 535 -18.32 -20.07 -16.36
CA HIS A 535 -18.79 -20.36 -15.01
C HIS A 535 -18.75 -21.85 -14.63
N PRO A 536 -19.10 -22.81 -15.51
CA PRO A 536 -19.05 -24.23 -15.17
C PRO A 536 -17.64 -24.73 -14.81
N GLN A 537 -16.63 -24.35 -15.61
CA GLN A 537 -15.24 -24.73 -15.36
C GLN A 537 -14.71 -24.09 -14.07
N ARG A 538 -14.99 -22.79 -13.85
CA ARG A 538 -14.60 -22.09 -12.62
C ARG A 538 -15.29 -22.67 -11.38
N ASN A 539 -16.56 -23.03 -11.47
CA ASN A 539 -17.30 -23.67 -10.38
C ASN A 539 -16.77 -25.08 -10.07
N SER A 540 -16.37 -25.84 -11.08
CA SER A 540 -15.72 -27.15 -10.87
C SER A 540 -14.41 -27.01 -10.07
N VAL A 541 -13.56 -26.04 -10.43
CA VAL A 541 -12.31 -25.77 -9.70
C VAL A 541 -12.59 -25.25 -8.29
N ALA A 542 -13.56 -24.34 -8.12
CA ALA A 542 -13.97 -23.84 -6.82
C ALA A 542 -14.48 -24.97 -5.91
N SER A 543 -15.33 -25.86 -6.43
CA SER A 543 -15.85 -27.02 -5.69
C SER A 543 -14.76 -28.01 -5.26
N GLY A 544 -13.70 -28.19 -6.06
CA GLY A 544 -12.52 -28.97 -5.66
C GLY A 544 -11.67 -28.30 -4.58
N LEU A 545 -11.57 -26.96 -4.59
CA LEU A 545 -10.80 -26.18 -3.63
C LEU A 545 -11.52 -25.98 -2.28
N ARG A 546 -12.86 -25.86 -2.27
CA ARG A 546 -13.68 -25.68 -1.06
C ARG A 546 -13.34 -26.66 0.09
N PRO A 547 -13.29 -27.99 -0.12
CA PRO A 547 -12.95 -28.93 0.96
C PRO A 547 -11.48 -28.80 1.41
N GLN A 548 -10.56 -28.46 0.51
CA GLN A 548 -9.15 -28.25 0.86
C GLN A 548 -8.98 -27.00 1.71
N VAL A 549 -9.61 -25.88 1.33
CA VAL A 549 -9.59 -24.63 2.09
C VAL A 549 -10.26 -24.81 3.46
N ALA A 550 -11.36 -25.55 3.56
CA ALA A 550 -11.99 -25.85 4.84
C ALA A 550 -11.09 -26.69 5.76
N ALA A 551 -10.37 -27.68 5.20
CA ALA A 551 -9.39 -28.47 5.95
C ALA A 551 -8.18 -27.61 6.39
N ASP A 552 -7.68 -26.75 5.50
CA ASP A 552 -6.62 -25.80 5.78
C ASP A 552 -7.02 -24.81 6.88
N GLU A 553 -8.22 -24.23 6.83
CA GLU A 553 -8.74 -23.33 7.86
C GLU A 553 -8.85 -24.02 9.23
N LYS A 554 -9.25 -25.29 9.25
CA LYS A 554 -9.29 -26.10 10.48
C LYS A 554 -7.89 -26.41 11.03
N ASN A 555 -6.92 -26.68 10.16
CA ASN A 555 -5.55 -27.04 10.54
C ASN A 555 -4.66 -25.82 10.82
N ARG A 556 -5.00 -24.65 10.28
CA ARG A 556 -4.23 -23.41 10.36
C ARG A 556 -3.84 -23.03 11.80
N PRO A 557 -4.73 -23.05 12.82
CA PRO A 557 -4.33 -22.73 14.19
C PRO A 557 -3.26 -23.69 14.75
N SER A 558 -3.29 -24.96 14.35
CA SER A 558 -2.28 -25.96 14.76
C SER A 558 -0.94 -25.71 14.06
N LEU A 559 -0.95 -25.40 12.77
CA LEU A 559 0.26 -25.04 12.02
C LEU A 559 0.89 -23.74 12.52
N GLU A 560 0.08 -22.71 12.78
CA GLU A 560 0.55 -21.45 13.39
C GLU A 560 1.17 -21.67 14.78
N ARG A 561 0.56 -22.55 15.61
CA ARG A 561 1.13 -22.92 16.92
C ARG A 561 2.45 -23.66 16.76
N ARG A 562 2.52 -24.66 15.89
CA ARG A 562 3.74 -25.42 15.62
C ARG A 562 4.85 -24.54 15.08
N HIS A 563 4.53 -23.60 14.18
CA HIS A 563 5.49 -22.61 13.70
C HIS A 563 6.00 -21.71 14.84
N ARG A 564 5.13 -21.29 15.75
CA ARG A 564 5.52 -20.50 16.93
C ARG A 564 6.45 -21.29 17.87
N GLU A 565 6.11 -22.55 18.17
CA GLU A 565 6.94 -23.43 18.99
C GLU A 565 8.31 -23.67 18.36
N LEU A 566 8.36 -23.94 17.05
CA LEU A 566 9.62 -24.07 16.30
C LEU A 566 10.43 -22.77 16.28
N GLN A 567 9.76 -21.62 16.19
CA GLN A 567 10.42 -20.30 16.28
C GLN A 567 11.04 -20.10 17.66
N GLU A 568 10.31 -20.36 18.75
CA GLU A 568 10.83 -20.24 20.12
C GLU A 568 12.01 -21.19 20.38
N GLN A 569 11.94 -22.42 19.86
CA GLN A 569 13.04 -23.38 19.91
C GLN A 569 14.25 -22.89 19.11
N TYR A 570 14.04 -22.39 17.90
CA TYR A 570 15.08 -21.80 17.07
C TYR A 570 15.76 -20.63 17.79
N ASP A 571 15.01 -19.71 18.39
CA ASP A 571 15.55 -18.54 19.12
C ASP A 571 16.37 -18.95 20.35
N LYS A 572 15.98 -20.05 21.02
CA LYS A 572 16.78 -20.62 22.11
C LYS A 572 18.09 -21.22 21.58
N LEU A 573 18.01 -22.10 20.59
CA LEU A 573 19.18 -22.74 19.97
C LEU A 573 20.13 -21.70 19.35
N ALA A 574 19.59 -20.63 18.76
CA ALA A 574 20.33 -19.54 18.17
C ALA A 574 21.15 -18.79 19.22
N ARG A 575 20.58 -18.51 20.41
CA ARG A 575 21.32 -17.87 21.52
C ARG A 575 22.46 -18.74 22.03
N ASP A 576 22.22 -20.04 22.17
CA ASP A 576 23.25 -21.00 22.60
C ASP A 576 24.38 -21.10 21.56
N ALA A 577 24.01 -21.27 20.28
CA ALA A 577 24.94 -21.31 19.15
C ALA A 577 25.76 -20.01 19.03
N GLN A 578 25.13 -18.84 19.15
CA GLN A 578 25.81 -17.54 19.15
C GLN A 578 26.89 -17.49 20.23
N GLY A 579 26.54 -17.88 21.46
CA GLY A 579 27.47 -17.87 22.58
C GLY A 579 28.66 -18.80 22.38
N GLU A 580 28.45 -19.97 21.79
CA GLU A 580 29.52 -20.93 21.48
C GLU A 580 30.43 -20.48 20.35
N ILE A 581 29.86 -19.94 19.25
CA ILE A 581 30.61 -19.39 18.12
C ILE A 581 31.52 -18.26 18.60
N ILE A 582 30.99 -17.31 19.38
CA ILE A 582 31.78 -16.19 19.95
C ILE A 582 32.89 -16.71 20.88
N ARG A 583 32.62 -17.75 21.69
CA ARG A 583 33.62 -18.34 22.59
C ARG A 583 34.72 -19.07 21.83
N GLY A 584 34.40 -19.72 20.71
CA GLY A 584 35.36 -20.44 19.86
C GLY A 584 36.22 -19.54 18.98
N ALA A 585 35.76 -18.33 18.66
CA ALA A 585 36.45 -17.41 17.75
C ALA A 585 37.79 -16.89 18.30
N LYS A 586 38.78 -16.78 17.40
CA LYS A 586 40.06 -16.11 17.65
C LYS A 586 39.95 -14.60 17.52
N VAL A 587 39.12 -14.11 16.60
CA VAL A 587 38.87 -12.67 16.42
C VAL A 587 37.40 -12.39 16.64
N VAL A 588 37.08 -11.59 17.65
CA VAL A 588 35.73 -11.08 17.88
C VAL A 588 35.70 -9.61 17.50
N ALA A 589 35.00 -9.28 16.43
CA ALA A 589 34.87 -7.93 15.91
C ALA A 589 33.46 -7.37 16.22
N THR A 590 33.36 -6.25 16.93
CA THR A 590 32.06 -5.68 17.32
C THR A 590 32.14 -4.19 17.64
N THR A 591 31.02 -3.51 17.88
CA THR A 591 31.04 -2.12 18.35
C THR A 591 31.21 -2.05 19.87
N LEU A 592 31.67 -0.92 20.42
CA LEU A 592 31.76 -0.71 21.87
C LEU A 592 30.40 -0.87 22.59
N ALA A 593 29.31 -0.53 21.91
CA ALA A 593 27.94 -0.74 22.39
C ALA A 593 27.57 -2.24 22.43
N ARG A 594 27.87 -2.99 21.37
CA ARG A 594 27.60 -4.43 21.30
C ARG A 594 28.50 -5.25 22.21
N PHE A 595 29.75 -4.84 22.37
CA PHE A 595 30.72 -5.41 23.31
C PHE A 595 30.15 -5.47 24.74
N ARG A 596 29.58 -4.38 25.25
CA ARG A 596 29.05 -4.32 26.62
C ARG A 596 27.63 -4.86 26.79
N THR A 597 26.88 -5.06 25.70
CA THR A 597 25.49 -5.56 25.74
C THR A 597 25.38 -7.04 25.38
N THR A 598 26.40 -7.63 24.76
CA THR A 598 26.44 -9.04 24.39
C THR A 598 27.25 -9.82 25.43
N LYS A 599 26.56 -10.56 26.30
CA LYS A 599 27.16 -11.30 27.43
C LYS A 599 28.36 -12.17 27.01
N ALA A 600 28.22 -12.98 25.97
CA ALA A 600 29.28 -13.88 25.48
C ALA A 600 30.54 -13.13 25.01
N VAL A 601 30.40 -11.90 24.50
CA VAL A 601 31.55 -11.07 24.11
C VAL A 601 32.19 -10.46 25.35
N PHE A 602 31.39 -9.93 26.28
CA PHE A 602 31.87 -9.28 27.49
C PHE A 602 32.60 -10.23 28.44
N GLU A 603 32.11 -11.46 28.60
CA GLU A 603 32.72 -12.51 29.43
C GLU A 603 33.96 -13.14 28.78
N GLY A 604 34.21 -12.86 27.49
CA GLY A 604 35.37 -13.34 26.78
C GLY A 604 36.68 -12.81 27.37
N GLU A 605 37.67 -13.68 27.46
CA GLU A 605 39.06 -13.32 27.72
C GLU A 605 39.81 -13.06 26.42
N TYR A 606 40.55 -11.95 26.33
CA TYR A 606 41.27 -11.55 25.13
C TYR A 606 42.74 -11.26 25.45
N ASP A 607 43.65 -11.78 24.62
CA ASP A 607 45.08 -11.48 24.72
C ASP A 607 45.35 -10.03 24.31
N VAL A 608 44.71 -9.61 23.22
CA VAL A 608 44.87 -8.30 22.59
C VAL A 608 43.52 -7.62 22.40
N VAL A 609 43.43 -6.35 22.78
CA VAL A 609 42.28 -5.50 22.48
C VAL A 609 42.73 -4.36 21.55
N LEU A 610 42.10 -4.29 20.38
CA LEU A 610 42.33 -3.23 19.40
C LEU A 610 41.08 -2.37 19.35
N ILE A 611 41.21 -1.09 19.68
CA ILE A 611 40.09 -0.13 19.66
C ILE A 611 40.33 0.84 18.51
N ASP A 612 39.53 0.76 17.46
CA ASP A 612 39.56 1.71 16.34
C ASP A 612 38.56 2.85 16.54
N GLU A 613 38.85 4.02 15.99
CA GLU A 613 38.10 5.26 16.23
C GLU A 613 37.96 5.62 17.72
N ALA A 614 38.99 5.35 18.53
CA ALA A 614 39.01 5.60 19.97
C ALA A 614 38.74 7.07 20.34
N GLY A 615 39.08 8.01 19.45
CA GLY A 615 38.81 9.44 19.62
C GLY A 615 37.32 9.82 19.59
N ALA A 616 36.46 8.97 19.00
CA ALA A 616 35.01 9.18 18.95
C ALA A 616 34.23 8.40 20.02
N ALA A 617 34.93 7.70 20.91
CA ALA A 617 34.36 6.97 22.03
C ALA A 617 34.55 7.74 23.34
N THR A 618 33.65 7.53 24.29
CA THR A 618 33.82 8.13 25.62
C THR A 618 34.94 7.41 26.39
N LEU A 619 35.64 8.15 27.26
CA LEU A 619 36.72 7.59 28.07
C LEU A 619 36.32 6.32 28.84
N PRO A 620 35.12 6.19 29.46
CA PRO A 620 34.74 4.98 30.17
C PRO A 620 34.49 3.78 29.24
N GLU A 621 34.02 4.00 28.00
CA GLU A 621 33.83 2.91 27.02
C GLU A 621 35.16 2.30 26.60
N VAL A 622 36.14 3.15 26.31
CA VAL A 622 37.50 2.72 25.95
C VAL A 622 38.17 2.04 27.14
N LEU A 623 38.03 2.60 28.34
CA LEU A 623 38.58 2.03 29.58
C LEU A 623 37.99 0.65 29.88
N LEU A 624 36.69 0.44 29.65
CA LEU A 624 36.04 -0.86 29.80
C LEU A 624 36.61 -1.90 28.82
N ALA A 625 36.83 -1.52 27.57
CA ALA A 625 37.41 -2.40 26.56
C ALA A 625 38.87 -2.75 26.88
N VAL A 626 39.69 -1.76 27.25
CA VAL A 626 41.08 -1.97 27.69
C VAL A 626 41.15 -2.91 28.89
N GLY A 627 40.16 -2.86 29.79
CA GLY A 627 40.07 -3.76 30.94
C GLY A 627 39.91 -5.24 30.59
N LYS A 628 39.65 -5.59 29.33
CA LYS A 628 39.55 -6.98 28.86
C LYS A 628 40.85 -7.51 28.23
N ALA A 629 41.86 -6.67 28.04
CA ALA A 629 43.14 -7.08 27.48
C ALA A 629 44.05 -7.71 28.54
N LYS A 630 44.54 -8.93 28.27
CA LYS A 630 45.54 -9.59 29.12
C LYS A 630 46.94 -9.04 28.90
N THR A 631 47.35 -8.87 27.63
CA THR A 631 48.75 -8.54 27.27
C THR A 631 48.89 -7.18 26.60
N THR A 632 47.96 -6.83 25.70
CA THR A 632 48.15 -5.67 24.81
C THR A 632 46.84 -4.96 24.55
N ALA A 633 46.86 -3.64 24.67
CA ALA A 633 45.75 -2.78 24.28
C ALA A 633 46.26 -1.64 23.40
N VAL A 634 45.64 -1.43 22.24
CA VAL A 634 46.02 -0.34 21.34
C VAL A 634 44.81 0.51 21.00
N LEU A 635 44.93 1.82 21.24
CA LEU A 635 43.90 2.81 20.95
C LEU A 635 44.27 3.52 19.64
N LEU A 636 43.57 3.19 18.56
CA LEU A 636 43.74 3.82 17.26
C LEU A 636 42.64 4.87 17.09
N GLY A 637 43.00 6.06 16.64
CA GLY A 637 41.99 7.09 16.41
C GLY A 637 42.58 8.41 15.95
N ASP A 638 41.71 9.41 15.87
CA ASP A 638 42.07 10.77 15.49
C ASP A 638 41.33 11.78 16.36
N PHE A 639 42.04 12.40 17.30
CA PHE A 639 41.48 13.40 18.21
C PHE A 639 41.22 14.76 17.55
N MET A 640 41.64 14.92 16.29
CA MET A 640 41.35 16.09 15.47
C MET A 640 40.08 15.92 14.61
N GLN A 641 39.43 14.75 14.69
CA GLN A 641 38.08 14.52 14.17
C GLN A 641 37.03 14.73 15.28
N LEU A 642 35.76 14.41 14.98
CA LEU A 642 34.67 14.56 15.93
C LEU A 642 34.81 13.58 17.10
N GLY A 643 34.73 14.13 18.31
CA GLY A 643 34.67 13.36 19.55
C GLY A 643 33.27 12.76 19.82
N PRO A 644 33.10 12.03 20.93
CA PRO A 644 31.81 11.48 21.31
C PRO A 644 30.77 12.58 21.58
N VAL A 645 29.49 12.24 21.39
CA VAL A 645 28.39 13.14 21.78
C VAL A 645 28.21 13.06 23.29
N LEU A 646 28.61 14.12 23.99
CA LEU A 646 28.63 14.16 25.45
C LEU A 646 27.34 14.78 26.05
N PRO A 647 26.89 14.30 27.24
CA PRO A 647 25.76 14.88 27.95
C PRO A 647 26.11 16.26 28.53
N LYS A 648 25.08 17.08 28.81
CA LYS A 648 25.26 18.37 29.49
C LYS A 648 25.25 18.19 31.00
N LEU A 649 26.40 17.83 31.56
CA LEU A 649 26.60 17.64 32.99
C LEU A 649 27.36 18.82 33.62
N ASP A 650 27.08 19.10 34.90
CA ASP A 650 27.72 20.18 35.67
C ASP A 650 29.14 19.76 36.09
N ALA A 651 30.13 20.13 35.27
CA ALA A 651 31.54 19.83 35.49
C ALA A 651 32.14 20.55 36.71
N GLU A 652 31.59 21.72 37.06
CA GLU A 652 32.12 22.56 38.16
C GLU A 652 31.82 21.92 39.52
N LYS A 653 30.63 21.34 39.68
CA LYS A 653 30.22 20.66 40.91
C LYS A 653 30.67 19.20 40.99
N ARG A 654 31.10 18.61 39.87
CA ARG A 654 31.47 17.19 39.76
C ARG A 654 32.81 17.01 39.03
N PRO A 655 33.94 17.13 39.75
CA PRO A 655 35.28 16.94 39.18
C PRO A 655 35.49 15.54 38.58
N ASP A 656 34.82 14.52 39.13
CA ASP A 656 34.80 13.16 38.61
C ASP A 656 34.14 13.10 37.22
N VAL A 657 33.04 13.81 37.00
CA VAL A 657 32.38 13.92 35.69
C VAL A 657 33.24 14.68 34.70
N ALA A 658 33.86 15.78 35.13
CA ALA A 658 34.80 16.55 34.30
C ALA A 658 35.97 15.68 33.80
N ARG A 659 36.53 14.85 34.69
CA ARG A 659 37.65 13.96 34.39
C ARG A 659 37.24 12.75 33.54
N TRP A 660 36.16 12.07 33.89
CA TRP A 660 35.85 10.73 33.37
C TRP A 660 34.82 10.72 32.25
N ILE A 661 33.93 11.71 32.16
CA ILE A 661 32.87 11.74 31.15
C ILE A 661 33.17 12.80 30.09
N LEU A 662 33.53 14.01 30.50
CA LEU A 662 33.61 15.16 29.59
C LEU A 662 34.97 15.32 28.88
N ARG A 663 36.00 14.60 29.32
CA ARG A 663 37.35 14.64 28.76
C ARG A 663 37.51 13.65 27.61
N ASP A 664 38.16 14.08 26.53
CA ASP A 664 38.48 13.23 25.39
C ASP A 664 39.56 12.19 25.74
N VAL A 665 39.54 11.02 25.10
CA VAL A 665 40.47 9.91 25.40
C VAL A 665 41.94 10.33 25.24
N PHE A 666 42.28 11.03 24.16
CA PHE A 666 43.65 11.50 23.91
C PHE A 666 44.05 12.63 24.87
N GLU A 667 43.12 13.52 25.20
CA GLU A 667 43.34 14.59 26.18
C GLU A 667 43.66 14.02 27.58
N HIS A 668 43.07 12.87 27.94
CA HIS A 668 43.40 12.16 29.18
C HIS A 668 44.85 11.66 29.25
N PHE A 669 45.51 11.46 28.10
CA PHE A 669 46.96 11.19 28.01
C PHE A 669 47.79 12.47 27.79
N GLY A 670 47.19 13.66 27.93
CA GLY A 670 47.88 14.93 27.69
C GLY A 670 48.14 15.22 26.21
N ILE A 671 47.37 14.62 25.30
CA ILE A 671 47.45 14.83 23.85
C ILE A 671 46.25 15.67 23.39
N ASP A 672 46.47 16.96 23.24
CA ASP A 672 45.46 17.94 22.80
C ASP A 672 45.79 18.61 21.46
N SER A 673 47.00 18.38 20.94
CA SER A 673 47.54 19.01 19.74
C SER A 673 48.42 18.05 18.95
N PRO A 674 48.58 18.24 17.62
CA PRO A 674 49.51 17.50 16.80
C PRO A 674 50.93 17.42 17.38
N ALA A 675 51.44 18.54 17.89
CA ALA A 675 52.76 18.62 18.51
C ALA A 675 52.86 17.76 19.78
N ALA A 676 51.83 17.78 20.64
CA ALA A 676 51.78 16.91 21.82
C ALA A 676 51.79 15.42 21.43
N ALA A 677 51.02 15.04 20.40
CA ALA A 677 50.97 13.67 19.91
C ALA A 677 52.32 13.17 19.40
N VAL A 678 53.05 13.99 18.62
CA VAL A 678 54.38 13.65 18.08
C VAL A 678 55.41 13.47 19.19
N ASN A 679 55.33 14.28 20.24
CA ASN A 679 56.28 14.26 21.36
C ASN A 679 55.94 13.22 22.44
N HIS A 680 54.75 12.63 22.40
CA HIS A 680 54.29 11.68 23.42
C HIS A 680 54.90 10.29 23.22
N GLN A 681 55.65 9.77 24.20
CA GLN A 681 56.38 8.50 24.09
C GLN A 681 55.50 7.28 23.79
N GLY A 682 54.29 7.25 24.37
CA GLY A 682 53.30 6.19 24.15
C GLY A 682 52.41 6.36 22.91
N CYS A 683 52.64 7.39 22.09
CA CYS A 683 51.83 7.67 20.91
C CYS A 683 52.64 7.45 19.62
N VAL A 684 52.12 6.59 18.73
CA VAL A 684 52.67 6.39 17.39
C VAL A 684 51.86 7.24 16.42
N VAL A 685 52.53 8.16 15.72
CA VAL A 685 51.90 9.06 14.76
C VAL A 685 52.08 8.52 13.35
N LEU A 686 50.98 8.30 12.63
CA LEU A 686 51.00 7.99 11.20
C LEU A 686 50.94 9.30 10.40
N ASP A 687 51.95 9.59 9.60
CA ASP A 687 52.12 10.89 8.95
C ASP A 687 51.93 10.87 7.42
N VAL A 688 51.94 9.70 6.77
CA VAL A 688 51.80 9.60 5.31
C VAL A 688 50.38 9.19 4.91
N GLN A 689 49.66 10.04 4.18
CA GLN A 689 48.29 9.79 3.72
C GLN A 689 48.21 9.34 2.26
N HIS A 690 47.24 8.47 1.94
CA HIS A 690 47.05 7.89 0.61
C HIS A 690 45.67 8.16 -0.01
N ARG A 691 44.82 8.96 0.65
CA ARG A 691 43.39 9.11 0.31
C ARG A 691 43.17 10.20 -0.73
N PHE A 692 43.47 11.45 -0.38
CA PHE A 692 43.14 12.64 -1.18
C PHE A 692 44.41 13.31 -1.73
N GLY A 693 44.24 14.25 -2.66
CA GLY A 693 45.29 15.01 -3.32
C GLY A 693 45.91 16.12 -2.46
N HIS A 694 46.77 16.93 -3.09
CA HIS A 694 47.58 17.94 -2.40
C HIS A 694 46.77 19.12 -1.88
N ASP A 695 45.68 19.50 -2.54
CA ASP A 695 44.90 20.69 -2.15
C ASP A 695 44.03 20.37 -0.94
N VAL A 696 43.38 19.21 -0.93
CA VAL A 696 42.64 18.74 0.25
C VAL A 696 43.59 18.45 1.41
N MET A 697 44.78 17.89 1.15
CA MET A 697 45.78 17.69 2.20
C MET A 697 46.29 19.02 2.78
N GLY A 698 46.51 20.03 1.93
CA GLY A 698 46.87 21.38 2.37
C GLY A 698 45.78 21.99 3.25
N LEU A 699 44.52 21.87 2.82
CA LEU A 699 43.35 22.28 3.60
C LEU A 699 43.32 21.56 4.95
N ALA A 700 43.40 20.23 4.97
CA ALA A 700 43.37 19.42 6.18
C ALA A 700 44.51 19.77 7.15
N ASN A 701 45.74 19.93 6.65
CA ASN A 701 46.89 20.33 7.46
C ASN A 701 46.67 21.69 8.11
N ALA A 702 46.23 22.68 7.33
CA ALA A 702 45.93 24.01 7.86
C ALA A 702 44.77 23.96 8.87
N LEU A 703 43.78 23.10 8.68
CA LEU A 703 42.63 22.96 9.58
C LEU A 703 42.97 22.33 10.92
N ALA A 704 43.72 21.23 10.90
CA ALA A 704 43.68 20.25 11.98
C ALA A 704 44.98 19.48 12.24
N TYR A 705 45.95 19.44 11.32
CA TYR A 705 47.10 18.54 11.46
C TYR A 705 48.46 19.26 11.47
N ASP A 706 48.49 20.59 11.41
CA ASP A 706 49.70 21.43 11.55
C ASP A 706 50.88 20.98 10.67
N GLY A 707 50.59 20.54 9.44
CA GLY A 707 51.60 20.10 8.48
C GLY A 707 52.13 18.67 8.69
N VAL A 708 51.59 17.93 9.67
CA VAL A 708 52.00 16.53 9.93
C VAL A 708 51.70 15.62 8.74
N LEU A 709 50.61 15.84 8.00
CA LEU A 709 50.26 15.00 6.87
C LEU A 709 51.18 15.23 5.67
N LYS A 710 51.72 14.12 5.14
CA LYS A 710 52.58 14.04 3.97
C LYS A 710 51.92 13.18 2.87
N PRO A 711 52.19 13.47 1.59
CA PRO A 711 51.62 12.70 0.49
C PRO A 711 52.30 11.33 0.38
N GLY A 712 51.51 10.28 0.19
CA GLY A 712 52.00 8.95 -0.13
C GLY A 712 52.28 8.76 -1.64
N PRO A 713 52.99 7.68 -2.05
CA PRO A 713 53.38 7.48 -3.46
C PRO A 713 52.20 7.42 -4.44
N GLY A 714 51.04 6.93 -4.00
CA GLY A 714 49.83 6.91 -4.81
C GLY A 714 49.21 8.30 -5.04
N VAL A 715 49.38 9.20 -4.07
CA VAL A 715 48.90 10.59 -4.17
C VAL A 715 49.74 11.33 -5.20
N GLU A 716 51.07 11.22 -5.10
CA GLU A 716 52.02 11.80 -6.07
C GLU A 716 51.73 11.35 -7.50
N ARG A 717 51.47 10.05 -7.71
CA ARG A 717 51.10 9.52 -9.04
C ARG A 717 49.78 10.08 -9.56
N ARG A 718 48.74 10.17 -8.72
CA ARG A 718 47.44 10.74 -9.12
C ARG A 718 47.56 12.23 -9.42
N ALA A 719 48.35 12.96 -8.64
CA ALA A 719 48.61 14.38 -8.86
C ALA A 719 49.29 14.61 -10.22
N ALA A 720 50.28 13.80 -10.58
CA ALA A 720 50.96 13.88 -11.88
C ALA A 720 50.05 13.57 -13.09
N LEU A 721 48.99 12.77 -12.90
CA LEU A 721 48.03 12.41 -13.95
C LEU A 721 46.85 13.39 -14.05
N ARG A 722 46.66 14.26 -13.06
CA ARG A 722 45.54 15.20 -13.04
C ARG A 722 45.77 16.30 -14.08
N LYS A 723 44.74 16.56 -14.90
CA LYS A 723 44.81 17.62 -15.91
C LYS A 723 44.92 19.00 -15.22
N PRO A 724 45.71 19.94 -15.74
CA PRO A 724 45.86 21.27 -15.13
C PRO A 724 44.55 22.06 -14.93
N ASP A 725 43.52 21.84 -15.76
CA ASP A 725 42.20 22.49 -15.66
C ASP A 725 41.16 21.67 -14.87
N ASP A 726 41.57 20.57 -14.23
CA ASP A 726 40.70 19.76 -13.35
C ASP A 726 41.03 20.05 -11.88
N PRO A 727 40.33 20.99 -11.21
CA PRO A 727 40.58 21.32 -9.81
C PRO A 727 40.14 20.21 -8.85
N GLU A 728 40.93 19.97 -7.79
CA GLU A 728 40.56 19.05 -6.71
C GLU A 728 39.42 19.60 -5.84
N ILE A 729 39.45 20.90 -5.56
CA ILE A 729 38.47 21.60 -4.74
C ILE A 729 37.67 22.58 -5.62
N VAL A 730 36.35 22.44 -5.61
CA VAL A 730 35.41 23.32 -6.31
C VAL A 730 34.46 23.97 -5.32
N ILE A 731 34.46 25.31 -5.29
CA ILE A 731 33.52 26.10 -4.50
C ILE A 731 32.34 26.47 -5.39
N ILE A 732 31.15 25.98 -5.04
CA ILE A 732 29.89 26.39 -5.66
C ILE A 732 29.41 27.64 -4.95
N ASP A 733 29.69 28.78 -5.59
CA ASP A 733 29.41 30.10 -5.04
C ASP A 733 27.91 30.41 -5.17
N THR A 734 27.24 30.48 -4.02
CA THR A 734 25.80 30.73 -3.94
C THR A 734 25.44 32.22 -4.00
N ASP A 735 26.42 33.13 -4.06
CA ASP A 735 26.16 34.56 -4.12
C ASP A 735 25.34 34.93 -5.36
N GLY A 736 24.43 35.88 -5.20
CA GLY A 736 23.54 36.32 -6.29
C GLY A 736 22.33 35.43 -6.56
N LEU A 737 22.20 34.26 -5.91
CA LEU A 737 20.98 33.43 -5.97
C LEU A 737 19.81 33.98 -5.11
N GLN A 738 20.02 35.11 -4.44
CA GLN A 738 18.99 35.82 -3.67
C GLN A 738 18.29 34.90 -2.64
N SER A 739 16.96 34.89 -2.61
CA SER A 739 16.12 34.11 -1.68
C SER A 739 16.34 32.59 -1.72
N LEU A 740 16.92 32.04 -2.80
CA LEU A 740 17.23 30.61 -2.90
C LEU A 740 18.42 30.23 -2.02
N ALA A 741 19.43 31.10 -1.97
CA ALA A 741 20.63 30.95 -1.14
C ALA A 741 20.51 31.67 0.21
N GLN A 742 19.33 32.16 0.58
CA GLN A 742 19.10 32.68 1.92
C GLN A 742 18.77 31.52 2.87
N ALA A 743 19.63 31.31 3.87
CA ALA A 743 19.46 30.21 4.79
C ALA A 743 18.34 30.47 5.82
N ARG A 744 17.41 29.52 5.88
CA ARG A 744 16.21 29.58 6.71
C ARG A 744 16.54 29.11 8.12
N ARG A 745 16.41 30.01 9.09
CA ARG A 745 16.73 29.75 10.50
C ARG A 745 15.67 28.86 11.17
N THR A 746 16.10 27.70 11.66
CA THR A 746 15.33 26.81 12.55
C THR A 746 15.73 26.96 14.01
N GLY A 747 16.84 27.65 14.28
CA GLY A 747 17.28 28.06 15.61
C GLY A 747 18.32 29.19 15.53
N ARG A 748 18.91 29.56 16.67
CA ARG A 748 19.87 30.69 16.74
C ARG A 748 21.06 30.54 15.78
N ARG A 749 21.62 29.35 15.66
CA ARG A 749 22.80 29.01 14.81
C ARG A 749 22.56 27.72 14.00
N LYS A 750 21.29 27.45 13.64
CA LYS A 750 20.87 26.26 12.89
C LYS A 750 19.91 26.67 11.79
N GLY A 751 20.03 26.05 10.62
CA GLY A 751 19.17 26.35 9.49
C GLY A 751 19.31 25.33 8.38
N TRP A 752 18.65 25.65 7.27
CA TRP A 752 18.68 24.89 6.03
C TRP A 752 18.35 25.86 4.88
N TRP A 753 18.67 25.50 3.64
CA TRP A 753 18.37 26.31 2.46
C TRP A 753 17.99 25.45 1.24
N PRO A 754 17.09 25.94 0.37
CA PRO A 754 16.74 25.27 -0.88
C PRO A 754 17.93 25.14 -1.84
N ALA A 755 18.74 26.19 -2.01
CA ALA A 755 19.85 26.20 -2.98
C ALA A 755 20.81 25.03 -2.76
N GLY A 756 21.26 24.78 -1.53
CA GLY A 756 22.16 23.67 -1.25
C GLY A 756 21.57 22.30 -1.54
N SER A 757 20.27 22.11 -1.31
CA SER A 757 19.60 20.83 -1.62
C SER A 757 19.54 20.58 -3.13
N LEU A 758 19.27 21.62 -3.93
CA LEU A 758 19.22 21.53 -5.39
C LEU A 758 20.60 21.32 -6.00
N LEU A 759 21.58 22.10 -5.55
CA LEU A 759 22.96 22.00 -6.03
C LEU A 759 23.58 20.65 -5.65
N ALA A 760 23.35 20.16 -4.43
CA ALA A 760 23.79 18.84 -4.02
C ALA A 760 23.14 17.72 -4.85
N ARG A 761 21.84 17.82 -5.13
CA ARG A 761 21.13 16.88 -6.01
C ARG A 761 21.77 16.83 -7.40
N ALA A 762 22.01 17.97 -8.03
CA ALA A 762 22.59 17.99 -9.37
C ALA A 762 24.04 17.52 -9.42
N LEU A 763 24.82 17.81 -8.38
CA LEU A 763 26.18 17.28 -8.26
C LEU A 763 26.18 15.76 -8.10
N ILE A 764 25.21 15.19 -7.39
CA ILE A 764 25.04 13.75 -7.29
C ILE A 764 24.73 13.16 -8.67
N ASP A 765 23.74 13.72 -9.38
CA ASP A 765 23.31 13.21 -10.69
C ASP A 765 24.45 13.25 -11.72
N LEU A 766 25.21 14.36 -11.76
CA LEU A 766 26.40 14.49 -12.61
C LEU A 766 27.40 13.35 -12.40
N HIS A 767 27.65 12.98 -11.14
CA HIS A 767 28.62 11.95 -10.82
C HIS A 767 28.06 10.54 -10.96
N ASP A 768 26.77 10.34 -10.74
CA ASP A 768 26.10 9.06 -10.99
C ASP A 768 26.17 8.69 -12.49
N GLU A 769 25.98 9.67 -13.38
CA GLU A 769 26.17 9.50 -14.84
C GLU A 769 27.60 9.11 -15.23
N GLU A 770 28.59 9.56 -14.46
CA GLU A 770 30.00 9.19 -14.63
C GLU A 770 30.35 7.84 -13.96
N GLY A 771 29.38 7.19 -13.32
CA GLY A 771 29.56 5.95 -12.55
C GLY A 771 30.35 6.15 -11.25
N GLU A 772 30.47 7.40 -10.79
CA GLU A 772 31.14 7.78 -9.55
C GLU A 772 30.16 7.91 -8.39
N THR A 773 30.62 7.54 -7.20
CA THR A 773 29.77 7.58 -6.01
C THR A 773 30.03 8.87 -5.24
N ALA A 774 28.98 9.65 -5.00
CA ALA A 774 29.04 10.90 -4.25
C ALA A 774 28.38 10.80 -2.87
N GLY A 775 28.93 11.52 -1.89
CA GLY A 775 28.33 11.67 -0.56
C GLY A 775 28.12 13.14 -0.21
N VAL A 776 26.95 13.50 0.33
CA VAL A 776 26.62 14.86 0.77
C VAL A 776 26.76 14.97 2.28
N VAL A 777 27.66 15.85 2.72
CA VAL A 777 27.89 16.16 4.13
C VAL A 777 27.38 17.56 4.41
N THR A 778 26.62 17.73 5.50
CA THR A 778 26.17 19.04 5.95
C THR A 778 26.17 19.12 7.49
N PRO A 779 26.50 20.26 8.12
CA PRO A 779 26.52 20.35 9.57
C PRO A 779 25.14 20.24 10.21
N TYR A 780 24.05 20.42 9.46
CA TYR A 780 22.69 20.52 10.00
C TYR A 780 21.81 19.32 9.60
N PRO A 781 21.25 18.57 10.57
CA PRO A 781 20.32 17.48 10.27
C PRO A 781 19.12 17.89 9.42
N VAL A 782 18.62 19.12 9.60
CA VAL A 782 17.48 19.65 8.83
C VAL A 782 17.85 19.87 7.36
N GLN A 783 19.08 20.30 7.07
CA GLN A 783 19.56 20.40 5.69
C GLN A 783 19.73 19.00 5.09
N ALA A 784 20.32 18.07 5.83
CA ALA A 784 20.47 16.69 5.36
C ALA A 784 19.12 16.08 5.00
N GLU A 785 18.09 16.29 5.83
CA GLU A 785 16.72 15.85 5.56
C GLU A 785 16.13 16.54 4.32
N ALA A 786 16.30 17.86 4.15
CA ALA A 786 15.81 18.58 2.99
C ALA A 786 16.45 18.11 1.67
N THR A 787 17.76 17.86 1.69
CA THR A 787 18.48 17.31 0.53
C THR A 787 18.06 15.88 0.23
N LEU A 788 17.80 15.06 1.26
CA LEU A 788 17.24 13.72 1.09
C LEU A 788 15.86 13.73 0.44
N GLU A 789 14.96 14.63 0.85
CA GLU A 789 13.65 14.76 0.20
C GLU A 789 13.81 15.19 -1.27
N ALA A 790 14.76 16.08 -1.58
CA ALA A 790 15.03 16.48 -2.96
C ALA A 790 15.55 15.32 -3.83
N LEU A 791 16.34 14.41 -3.26
CA LEU A 791 16.87 13.22 -3.95
C LEU A 791 15.82 12.13 -4.14
N ARG A 792 14.93 11.92 -3.15
CA ARG A 792 13.82 10.95 -3.24
C ARG A 792 12.88 11.19 -4.41
N ASP A 793 12.80 12.44 -4.90
CA ASP A 793 11.99 12.79 -6.06
C ASP A 793 12.58 12.32 -7.40
N ILE A 794 13.88 11.94 -7.46
CA ILE A 794 14.54 11.45 -8.68
C ILE A 794 15.02 10.01 -8.59
N GLU A 795 15.34 9.53 -7.39
CA GLU A 795 15.76 8.14 -7.19
C GLU A 795 14.54 7.23 -7.37
N GLY A 796 14.43 6.60 -8.55
CA GLY A 796 13.34 5.71 -8.89
C GLY A 796 13.20 4.50 -7.95
N SER A 797 12.05 3.83 -8.01
CA SER A 797 11.76 2.61 -7.24
C SER A 797 12.62 1.38 -7.65
N ASP A 798 13.44 1.54 -8.68
CA ASP A 798 14.14 0.46 -9.39
C ASP A 798 15.40 -0.05 -8.68
N GLY A 799 15.62 0.35 -7.43
CA GLY A 799 16.71 -0.18 -6.60
C GLY A 799 18.11 0.27 -7.04
N GLY A 800 18.21 1.41 -7.72
CA GLY A 800 19.48 2.09 -8.03
C GLY A 800 20.28 2.45 -6.77
N ARG A 801 21.55 2.80 -6.94
CA ARG A 801 22.45 3.11 -5.82
C ARG A 801 22.06 4.45 -5.19
N LEU A 802 21.40 4.41 -4.03
CA LEU A 802 20.97 5.61 -3.32
C LEU A 802 22.15 6.47 -2.87
N ALA A 803 22.08 7.78 -3.13
CA ALA A 803 23.09 8.70 -2.66
C ALA A 803 23.00 8.90 -1.14
N GLU A 804 24.15 9.09 -0.51
CA GLU A 804 24.24 9.23 0.94
C GLU A 804 24.27 10.69 1.35
N VAL A 805 23.39 11.04 2.29
CA VAL A 805 23.30 12.39 2.84
C VAL A 805 23.22 12.33 4.35
N GLY A 806 23.98 13.17 5.03
CA GLY A 806 23.96 13.21 6.47
C GLY A 806 24.87 14.25 7.09
N THR A 807 24.91 14.24 8.42
CA THR A 807 25.87 15.05 9.15
C THR A 807 27.23 14.38 9.19
N ALA A 808 28.28 15.19 9.41
CA ALA A 808 29.66 14.71 9.52
C ALA A 808 29.83 13.50 10.48
N HIS A 809 29.07 13.45 11.58
CA HIS A 809 29.07 12.33 12.53
C HIS A 809 28.66 11.00 11.87
N ARG A 810 27.67 11.01 10.97
CA ARG A 810 27.20 9.80 10.26
C ARG A 810 28.19 9.32 9.18
N PHE A 811 29.09 10.20 8.74
CA PHE A 811 30.10 9.93 7.71
C PHE A 811 31.44 9.50 8.30
N GLN A 812 31.58 9.43 9.62
CA GLN A 812 32.80 8.94 10.23
C GLN A 812 33.06 7.48 9.85
N GLY A 813 34.32 7.16 9.52
CA GLY A 813 34.70 5.86 8.96
C GLY A 813 34.29 5.64 7.50
N ARG A 814 33.54 6.55 6.86
CA ARG A 814 33.22 6.49 5.44
C ARG A 814 34.18 7.32 4.59
N GLU A 815 34.24 6.99 3.31
CA GLU A 815 34.97 7.72 2.29
C GLU A 815 34.31 7.55 0.92
N PHE A 816 34.42 8.59 0.09
CA PHE A 816 33.76 8.68 -1.20
C PHE A 816 34.75 9.25 -2.24
N PRO A 817 34.72 8.77 -3.49
CA PRO A 817 35.32 9.47 -4.63
C PRO A 817 35.01 10.97 -4.57
N VAL A 818 33.72 11.29 -4.49
CA VAL A 818 33.22 12.66 -4.50
C VAL A 818 32.51 13.01 -3.20
N VAL A 819 32.82 14.18 -2.66
CA VAL A 819 32.12 14.73 -1.49
C VAL A 819 31.55 16.08 -1.81
N VAL A 820 30.27 16.27 -1.51
CA VAL A 820 29.59 17.55 -1.54
C VAL A 820 29.41 18.04 -0.11
N PHE A 821 30.17 19.04 0.29
CA PHE A 821 30.04 19.67 1.59
C PHE A 821 29.16 20.92 1.50
N ASP A 822 27.91 20.79 1.96
CA ASP A 822 26.97 21.90 2.03
C ASP A 822 27.07 22.60 3.40
N MET A 823 27.69 23.78 3.41
CA MET A 823 27.95 24.55 4.63
C MET A 823 26.68 25.20 5.21
N VAL A 824 25.67 25.47 4.38
CA VAL A 824 24.48 26.26 4.74
C VAL A 824 24.87 27.64 5.30
N GLU A 825 25.79 28.32 4.61
CA GLU A 825 26.33 29.61 5.00
C GLU A 825 26.13 30.60 3.84
N ASP A 826 25.13 31.46 4.02
CA ASP A 826 24.75 32.56 3.12
C ASP A 826 25.66 33.79 3.25
N ASP A 827 25.33 34.91 2.61
CA ASP A 827 26.06 36.18 2.75
C ASP A 827 25.45 37.10 3.84
N TYR A 828 24.34 36.69 4.47
CA TYR A 828 23.50 37.56 5.30
C TYR A 828 23.66 37.36 6.82
N GLY A 829 23.81 38.45 7.58
CA GLY A 829 23.86 38.46 9.05
C GLY A 829 25.08 37.74 9.65
N ASP A 830 25.02 37.46 10.96
CA ASP A 830 26.15 36.89 11.72
C ASP A 830 26.52 35.42 11.39
N GLY A 831 25.94 34.84 10.34
CA GLY A 831 26.12 33.43 9.95
C GLY A 831 25.61 32.35 10.92
N PHE A 832 25.85 31.10 10.55
CA PHE A 832 25.43 29.90 11.31
C PHE A 832 26.60 29.36 12.14
N TRP A 833 26.61 28.08 12.48
CA TRP A 833 27.68 27.50 13.31
C TRP A 833 29.03 27.48 12.59
N MET A 834 29.07 27.20 11.29
CA MET A 834 30.34 27.07 10.56
C MET A 834 31.09 28.39 10.43
N ALA A 835 30.37 29.51 10.32
CA ALA A 835 30.96 30.85 10.34
C ALA A 835 31.66 31.21 11.67
N HIS A 836 31.39 30.47 12.75
CA HIS A 836 31.99 30.68 14.08
C HIS A 836 33.02 29.60 14.44
N ALA A 837 33.29 28.66 13.52
CA ALA A 837 34.34 27.69 13.70
C ALA A 837 35.70 28.41 13.70
N SER A 838 36.50 28.20 14.74
CA SER A 838 37.80 28.85 14.89
C SER A 838 38.78 27.96 15.62
N ARG A 839 40.05 28.05 15.22
CA ARG A 839 41.18 27.38 15.87
C ARG A 839 41.94 28.27 16.86
N SER A 840 41.51 29.51 17.10
CA SER A 840 42.26 30.40 17.98
C SER A 840 42.43 29.80 19.38
N PRO A 841 43.52 30.13 20.09
CA PRO A 841 43.76 29.61 21.45
C PRO A 841 42.59 29.88 22.41
N GLU A 842 41.92 31.03 22.27
CA GLU A 842 40.78 31.47 23.07
C GLU A 842 39.44 30.84 22.61
N ALA A 843 39.43 30.08 21.52
CA ALA A 843 38.21 29.49 20.98
C ALA A 843 37.59 28.48 21.95
N THR A 844 36.28 28.64 22.19
CA THR A 844 35.50 27.69 22.99
C THR A 844 35.48 26.29 22.37
N THR A 845 35.19 25.26 23.17
CA THR A 845 35.00 23.88 22.69
C THR A 845 33.98 23.79 21.56
N TRP A 846 32.93 24.61 21.59
CA TRP A 846 31.91 24.66 20.54
C TRP A 846 32.46 25.17 19.19
N ALA A 847 33.35 26.18 19.22
CA ALA A 847 34.00 26.70 18.03
C ALA A 847 35.04 25.70 17.46
N ARG A 848 35.83 25.07 18.34
CA ARG A 848 36.79 24.02 17.94
C ARG A 848 36.10 22.78 17.35
N ASN A 849 34.96 22.39 17.91
CA ASN A 849 34.13 21.32 17.33
C ASN A 849 33.59 21.67 15.93
N GLY A 850 33.39 22.96 15.63
CA GLY A 850 33.10 23.41 14.27
C GLY A 850 34.24 23.12 13.30
N VAL A 851 35.49 23.33 13.73
CA VAL A 851 36.70 23.00 12.94
C VAL A 851 36.83 21.49 12.76
N ARG A 852 36.65 20.70 13.83
CA ARG A 852 36.64 19.22 13.78
C ARG A 852 35.59 18.69 12.80
N LEU A 853 34.38 19.27 12.81
CA LEU A 853 33.31 18.92 11.86
C LEU A 853 33.73 19.21 10.42
N PHE A 854 34.27 20.40 10.17
CA PHE A 854 34.73 20.82 8.85
C PHE A 854 35.83 19.89 8.33
N ASN A 855 36.83 19.60 9.18
CA ASN A 855 37.90 18.64 8.90
C ASN A 855 37.34 17.26 8.55
N VAL A 856 36.38 16.75 9.35
CA VAL A 856 35.71 15.49 9.06
C VAL A 856 35.01 15.52 7.70
N ALA A 857 34.32 16.60 7.35
CA ALA A 857 33.59 16.71 6.09
C ALA A 857 34.54 16.68 4.87
N VAL A 858 35.59 17.51 4.89
CA VAL A 858 36.49 17.66 3.73
C VAL A 858 37.43 16.48 3.54
N THR A 859 37.71 15.69 4.58
CA THR A 859 38.64 14.53 4.52
C THR A 859 37.96 13.20 4.16
N ARG A 860 36.66 13.21 3.83
CA ARG A 860 35.95 12.03 3.29
C ARG A 860 36.21 11.80 1.81
N VAL A 861 36.72 12.81 1.12
CA VAL A 861 36.96 12.80 -0.32
C VAL A 861 38.15 11.94 -0.70
N GLN A 862 38.12 11.33 -1.89
CA GLN A 862 39.27 10.68 -2.52
C GLN A 862 39.74 11.42 -3.78
N THR A 863 38.82 11.95 -4.59
CA THR A 863 39.13 12.57 -5.88
C THR A 863 38.66 14.02 -6.02
N ARG A 864 37.43 14.36 -5.63
CA ARG A 864 36.88 15.72 -5.82
C ARG A 864 35.98 16.20 -4.67
N LEU A 865 36.28 17.40 -4.17
CA LEU A 865 35.54 18.05 -3.08
C LEU A 865 34.76 19.26 -3.63
N TYR A 866 33.44 19.22 -3.50
CA TYR A 866 32.59 20.39 -3.68
C TYR A 866 32.30 21.04 -2.34
N VAL A 867 32.37 22.35 -2.27
CA VAL A 867 31.90 23.13 -1.11
C VAL A 867 30.83 24.10 -1.58
N ILE A 868 29.61 23.97 -1.05
CA ILE A 868 28.50 24.87 -1.36
C ILE A 868 28.43 25.93 -0.26
N GLY A 869 28.50 27.20 -0.64
CA GLY A 869 28.56 28.32 0.29
C GLY A 869 28.64 29.69 -0.39
N SER A 870 28.36 30.75 0.36
CA SER A 870 28.62 32.11 -0.09
C SER A 870 30.12 32.37 -0.23
N ARG A 871 30.57 32.75 -1.43
CA ARG A 871 31.97 33.15 -1.66
C ARG A 871 32.34 34.40 -0.89
N SER A 872 31.44 35.38 -0.82
CA SER A 872 31.65 36.62 -0.07
C SER A 872 31.87 36.34 1.42
N ARG A 873 31.09 35.44 2.03
CA ARG A 873 31.32 35.02 3.42
C ARG A 873 32.64 34.30 3.60
N ILE A 874 33.02 33.41 2.68
CA ILE A 874 34.31 32.71 2.72
C ILE A 874 35.46 33.73 2.72
N LEU A 875 35.46 34.67 1.77
CA LEU A 875 36.54 35.65 1.60
C LEU A 875 36.66 36.67 2.73
N ALA A 876 35.55 36.95 3.42
CA ALA A 876 35.50 37.87 4.57
C ALA A 876 35.90 37.21 5.91
N ALA A 877 36.05 35.88 5.94
CA ALA A 877 36.37 35.16 7.17
C ALA A 877 37.84 35.34 7.60
N GLY A 878 38.09 35.32 8.91
CA GLY A 878 39.44 35.45 9.47
C GLY A 878 40.32 34.21 9.22
N GLU A 879 41.64 34.38 9.21
CA GLU A 879 42.63 33.35 8.83
C GLU A 879 42.60 32.09 9.74
N ASP A 880 42.24 32.25 11.01
CA ASP A 880 42.11 31.16 11.98
C ASP A 880 40.79 30.35 11.85
N THR A 881 39.97 30.67 10.85
CA THR A 881 38.71 29.97 10.60
C THR A 881 38.83 29.01 9.41
N PRO A 882 38.03 27.93 9.35
CA PRO A 882 38.03 27.05 8.19
C PRO A 882 37.72 27.76 6.87
N MET A 883 36.83 28.75 6.90
CA MET A 883 36.49 29.58 5.74
C MET A 883 37.66 30.48 5.32
N GLY A 884 38.42 31.04 6.27
CA GLY A 884 39.62 31.80 5.96
C GLY A 884 40.69 30.97 5.25
N VAL A 885 40.84 29.69 5.64
CA VAL A 885 41.73 28.75 4.93
C VAL A 885 41.23 28.49 3.51
N LEU A 886 39.91 28.29 3.31
CA LEU A 886 39.34 28.19 1.96
C LEU A 886 39.55 29.47 1.14
N ALA A 887 39.42 30.64 1.77
CA ALA A 887 39.65 31.93 1.12
C ALA A 887 41.07 32.02 0.56
N GLU A 888 42.05 31.52 1.31
CA GLU A 888 43.43 31.49 0.85
C GLU A 888 43.66 30.53 -0.33
N LEU A 889 42.99 29.37 -0.34
CA LEU A 889 43.02 28.46 -1.49
C LEU A 889 42.36 29.08 -2.73
N ILE A 890 41.33 29.90 -2.56
CA ILE A 890 40.72 30.67 -3.66
C ILE A 890 41.70 31.74 -4.16
N ARG A 891 42.34 32.51 -3.28
CA ARG A 891 43.30 33.58 -3.65
C ARG A 891 44.53 33.03 -4.37
N THR A 892 45.01 31.86 -3.95
CA THR A 892 46.16 31.18 -4.56
C THR A 892 45.80 30.30 -5.76
N GLN A 893 44.55 30.37 -6.24
CA GLN A 893 44.03 29.59 -7.37
C GLN A 893 44.15 28.06 -7.23
N ARG A 894 44.24 27.56 -6.00
CA ARG A 894 44.24 26.13 -5.67
C ARG A 894 42.84 25.54 -5.50
N ALA A 895 41.83 26.39 -5.31
CA ALA A 895 40.42 26.04 -5.36
C ALA A 895 39.71 26.83 -6.46
N ARG A 896 38.89 26.16 -7.28
CA ARG A 896 38.11 26.81 -8.33
C ARG A 896 36.77 27.27 -7.78
N SER A 897 36.43 28.54 -7.95
CA SER A 897 35.10 29.05 -7.60
C SER A 897 34.23 29.16 -8.85
N VAL A 898 33.03 28.59 -8.79
CA VAL A 898 32.04 28.57 -9.86
C VAL A 898 30.76 29.24 -9.36
N PRO A 899 30.35 30.38 -9.94
CA PRO A 899 29.09 31.04 -9.58
C PRO A 899 27.89 30.16 -9.93
N ALA A 900 27.08 29.80 -8.93
CA ALA A 900 25.88 29.01 -9.12
C ALA A 900 24.84 29.72 -10.00
N THR A 901 24.85 31.06 -10.02
CA THR A 901 24.05 31.87 -10.96
C THR A 901 24.32 31.54 -12.43
N ARG A 902 25.52 31.07 -12.77
CA ARG A 902 25.87 30.63 -14.14
C ARG A 902 25.48 29.17 -14.40
N LEU A 903 25.22 28.39 -13.36
CA LEU A 903 24.84 26.99 -13.47
C LEU A 903 23.32 26.79 -13.56
N ILE A 904 22.54 27.80 -13.17
CA ILE A 904 21.07 27.77 -13.12
C ILE A 904 20.47 28.73 -14.19
N ALA A 905 21.24 29.13 -15.20
CA ALA A 905 20.76 30.02 -16.26
C ALA A 905 20.11 29.21 -17.40
N PRO A 906 18.94 29.63 -17.93
CA PRO A 906 18.28 28.94 -19.03
C PRO A 906 18.97 29.26 -20.37
N ASN A 907 19.13 28.25 -21.22
CA ASN A 907 19.58 28.36 -22.63
C ASN A 907 20.87 29.15 -22.91
N ALA A 908 21.73 29.39 -21.92
CA ALA A 908 23.05 29.95 -22.21
C ALA A 908 23.89 28.87 -22.90
N GLN A 909 24.33 29.12 -24.15
CA GLN A 909 25.58 28.53 -24.61
C GLN A 909 26.58 28.72 -23.48
N VAL A 910 27.01 27.62 -22.85
CA VAL A 910 27.94 27.71 -21.74
C VAL A 910 29.15 28.47 -22.28
N PRO A 911 29.50 29.62 -21.68
CA PRO A 911 30.66 30.38 -22.12
C PRO A 911 31.89 29.44 -22.21
N PRO A 912 32.62 29.41 -23.35
CA PRO A 912 33.72 28.46 -23.55
C PRO A 912 34.86 28.62 -22.54
N ASP A 913 34.89 29.72 -21.78
CA ASP A 913 35.83 30.05 -20.71
C ASP A 913 35.53 29.34 -19.37
N LEU A 914 34.35 28.71 -19.20
CA LEU A 914 34.00 27.99 -17.97
C LEU A 914 34.57 26.56 -17.92
N GLY A 915 35.16 26.07 -19.00
CA GLY A 915 35.75 24.72 -19.11
C GLY A 915 34.72 23.60 -19.29
N GLN A 916 35.20 22.41 -19.67
CA GLN A 916 34.35 21.24 -19.96
C GLN A 916 33.50 20.81 -18.75
N PHE A 917 34.08 20.88 -17.54
CA PHE A 917 33.41 20.47 -16.30
C PHE A 917 32.18 21.34 -15.98
N SER A 918 32.36 22.66 -15.93
CA SER A 918 31.27 23.59 -15.59
C SER A 918 30.14 23.53 -16.61
N SER A 919 30.47 23.21 -17.88
CA SER A 919 29.48 23.04 -18.94
C SER A 919 28.59 21.82 -18.71
N ARG A 920 29.16 20.68 -18.29
CA ARG A 920 28.39 19.49 -17.91
C ARG A 920 27.54 19.73 -16.67
N LEU A 921 28.09 20.41 -15.65
CA LEU A 921 27.35 20.72 -14.43
C LEU A 921 26.14 21.63 -14.72
N ALA A 922 26.29 22.61 -15.61
CA ALA A 922 25.18 23.44 -16.07
C ALA A 922 24.11 22.63 -16.83
N ASP A 923 24.52 21.69 -17.69
CA ASP A 923 23.62 20.78 -18.40
C ASP A 923 22.80 19.90 -17.44
N VAL A 924 23.44 19.28 -16.45
CA VAL A 924 22.74 18.49 -15.40
C VAL A 924 21.77 19.35 -14.59
N LEU A 925 22.20 20.55 -14.19
CA LEU A 925 21.33 21.48 -13.46
C LEU A 925 20.12 21.92 -14.29
N SER A 926 20.28 22.09 -15.61
CA SER A 926 19.17 22.43 -16.52
C SER A 926 18.11 21.33 -16.64
N ARG A 927 18.48 20.06 -16.39
CA ARG A 927 17.54 18.93 -16.38
C ARG A 927 16.74 18.81 -15.08
N HIS A 928 17.29 19.27 -13.97
CA HIS A 928 16.62 19.22 -12.66
C HIS A 928 15.83 20.47 -12.32
N VAL A 929 16.11 21.56 -13.01
CA VAL A 929 15.43 22.82 -12.84
C VAL A 929 14.90 23.21 -14.21
N GLU A 930 13.57 23.13 -14.39
CA GLU A 930 12.91 23.84 -15.48
C GLU A 930 13.03 25.32 -15.15
N VAL A 931 14.18 25.88 -15.52
CA VAL A 931 14.36 27.32 -15.60
C VAL A 931 13.64 27.71 -16.88
N SER A 932 12.39 28.16 -16.74
CA SER A 932 11.75 28.95 -17.78
C SER A 932 12.67 30.14 -18.04
N ASP A 933 12.83 30.51 -19.31
CA ASP A 933 13.82 31.45 -19.82
C ASP A 933 13.93 32.79 -19.05
N ILE A 934 14.90 33.64 -19.42
CA ILE A 934 14.94 35.03 -18.96
C ILE A 934 13.61 35.69 -19.34
N ASP A 935 12.67 35.68 -18.40
CA ASP A 935 11.32 36.18 -18.61
C ASP A 935 11.38 37.71 -18.69
N ASP A 936 11.03 38.24 -19.86
CA ASP A 936 10.52 39.59 -19.96
C ASP A 936 9.07 39.64 -19.41
N GLU A 937 8.42 40.81 -19.49
CA GLU A 937 7.09 41.03 -18.91
C GLU A 937 5.97 40.15 -19.53
N ILE A 938 6.25 39.21 -20.44
CA ILE A 938 5.23 38.48 -21.22
C ILE A 938 5.21 36.98 -20.88
N SER A 939 6.33 36.25 -20.87
CA SER A 939 6.35 34.76 -20.85
C SER A 939 6.11 34.08 -19.49
N PHE A 940 6.57 34.65 -18.37
CA PHE A 940 6.43 34.03 -17.04
C PHE A 940 4.95 33.81 -16.67
N TYR A 941 4.12 34.82 -16.93
CA TYR A 941 2.75 34.84 -16.46
C TYR A 941 1.83 33.92 -17.25
N ASP A 942 2.12 33.69 -18.53
CA ASP A 942 1.39 32.69 -19.33
C ASP A 942 1.70 31.29 -18.79
N THR A 943 2.99 30.96 -18.61
CA THR A 943 3.43 29.69 -18.01
C THR A 943 2.89 29.51 -16.58
N PHE A 944 2.90 30.57 -15.78
CA PHE A 944 2.38 30.55 -14.41
C PHE A 944 0.86 30.41 -14.41
N ALA A 945 0.14 31.11 -15.28
CA ALA A 945 -1.31 30.97 -15.44
C ALA A 945 -1.69 29.56 -15.90
N ASP A 946 -0.94 28.96 -16.81
CA ASP A 946 -1.12 27.56 -17.24
C ASP A 946 -0.90 26.60 -16.07
N CYS A 947 0.17 26.77 -15.29
CA CYS A 947 0.41 25.98 -14.10
C CYS A 947 -0.73 26.10 -13.07
N LEU A 948 -1.29 27.30 -12.88
CA LEU A 948 -2.45 27.53 -12.02
C LEU A 948 -3.72 26.88 -12.62
N ALA A 949 -3.87 26.94 -13.94
CA ALA A 949 -4.98 26.36 -14.69
C ALA A 949 -4.92 24.83 -14.74
N GLU A 950 -3.75 24.20 -14.57
CA GLU A 950 -3.60 22.75 -14.48
C GLU A 950 -3.78 22.19 -13.07
N ALA A 951 -3.72 23.05 -12.04
CA ALA A 951 -3.82 22.64 -10.64
C ALA A 951 -5.13 21.88 -10.33
N ARG A 952 -5.01 20.76 -9.61
CA ARG A 952 -6.11 19.80 -9.35
C ARG A 952 -6.50 19.68 -7.88
N THR A 953 -5.58 19.93 -6.95
CA THR A 953 -5.73 19.62 -5.53
C THR A 953 -5.44 20.82 -4.62
N SER A 954 -4.31 21.51 -4.78
CA SER A 954 -3.94 22.63 -3.91
C SER A 954 -3.02 23.66 -4.57
N LEU A 955 -3.13 24.91 -4.11
CA LEU A 955 -2.31 26.04 -4.53
C LEU A 955 -1.92 26.85 -3.29
N TRP A 956 -0.61 26.98 -3.07
CA TRP A 956 -0.05 27.71 -1.94
C TRP A 956 0.87 28.81 -2.46
N ILE A 957 0.55 30.08 -2.22
CA ILE A 957 1.28 31.22 -2.79
C ILE A 957 1.78 32.12 -1.66
N TRP A 958 3.10 32.24 -1.49
CA TRP A 958 3.73 33.30 -0.70
C TRP A 958 4.21 34.39 -1.64
N SER A 959 3.56 35.54 -1.60
CA SER A 959 3.95 36.74 -2.35
C SER A 959 3.93 37.96 -1.42
N PRO A 960 5.09 38.55 -1.06
CA PRO A 960 5.16 39.66 -0.13
C PRO A 960 4.34 40.87 -0.56
N TRP A 961 4.28 41.14 -1.86
CA TRP A 961 3.59 42.30 -2.41
C TRP A 961 2.53 41.89 -3.43
N THR A 962 1.55 42.76 -3.65
CA THR A 962 0.55 42.65 -4.73
C THR A 962 0.56 43.90 -5.60
N ALA A 963 0.49 43.76 -6.93
CA ALA A 963 0.42 44.88 -7.88
C ALA A 963 -0.72 44.69 -8.89
N LYS A 964 -0.94 45.68 -9.78
CA LYS A 964 -2.04 45.68 -10.77
C LYS A 964 -2.10 44.40 -11.62
N ARG A 965 -0.96 43.73 -11.83
CA ARG A 965 -0.86 42.44 -12.53
C ARG A 965 -1.71 41.33 -11.92
N LEU A 966 -1.99 41.39 -10.61
CA LEU A 966 -2.90 40.47 -9.91
C LEU A 966 -4.27 40.39 -10.58
N ILE A 967 -4.76 41.49 -11.15
CA ILE A 967 -6.07 41.56 -11.82
C ILE A 967 -6.19 40.51 -12.93
N GLY A 968 -5.10 40.25 -13.67
CA GLY A 968 -5.08 39.22 -14.72
C GLY A 968 -5.07 37.78 -14.19
N LEU A 969 -4.59 37.56 -12.97
CA LEU A 969 -4.58 36.23 -12.33
C LEU A 969 -5.88 35.91 -11.57
N LEU A 970 -6.68 36.92 -11.20
CA LEU A 970 -7.93 36.71 -10.46
C LEU A 970 -8.88 35.72 -11.16
N PRO A 971 -9.13 35.79 -12.48
CA PRO A 971 -10.02 34.83 -13.15
C PRO A 971 -9.51 33.38 -13.08
N VAL A 972 -8.20 33.18 -13.17
CA VAL A 972 -7.56 31.85 -13.12
C VAL A 972 -7.62 31.28 -11.70
N LEU A 973 -7.38 32.11 -10.68
CA LEU A 973 -7.53 31.72 -9.28
C LEU A 973 -8.99 31.42 -8.93
N GLU A 974 -9.94 32.20 -9.46
CA GLU A 974 -11.37 31.95 -9.30
C GLU A 974 -11.78 30.62 -9.92
N ASP A 975 -11.28 30.33 -11.13
CA ASP A 975 -11.52 29.05 -11.79
C ASP A 975 -10.99 27.88 -10.97
N ALA A 976 -9.75 27.97 -10.48
CA ALA A 976 -9.17 26.93 -9.63
C ALA A 976 -10.03 26.67 -8.37
N VAL A 977 -10.51 27.73 -7.71
CA VAL A 977 -11.43 27.60 -6.56
C VAL A 977 -12.75 26.94 -6.96
N ARG A 978 -13.35 27.32 -8.10
CA ARG A 978 -14.59 26.69 -8.62
C ARG A 978 -14.40 25.21 -8.94
N ARG A 979 -13.22 24.80 -9.39
CA ARG A 979 -12.86 23.39 -9.62
C ARG A 979 -12.59 22.60 -8.34
N GLY A 980 -12.63 23.24 -7.17
CA GLY A 980 -12.40 22.59 -5.87
C GLY A 980 -10.93 22.54 -5.44
N VAL A 981 -10.03 23.26 -6.11
CA VAL A 981 -8.62 23.37 -5.72
C VAL A 981 -8.52 24.19 -4.43
N ARG A 982 -7.74 23.72 -3.44
CA ARG A 982 -7.51 24.46 -2.19
C ARG A 982 -6.50 25.58 -2.40
N VAL A 983 -6.99 26.82 -2.57
CA VAL A 983 -6.13 27.99 -2.81
C VAL A 983 -5.88 28.77 -1.51
N THR A 984 -4.61 28.87 -1.11
CA THR A 984 -4.15 29.66 0.04
C THR A 984 -3.09 30.66 -0.40
N VAL A 985 -3.28 31.94 -0.06
CA VAL A 985 -2.36 33.02 -0.42
C VAL A 985 -1.88 33.76 0.82
N PHE A 986 -0.57 33.85 0.99
CA PHE A 986 0.10 34.64 2.02
C PHE A 986 0.61 35.95 1.40
N VAL A 987 0.27 37.06 2.02
CA VAL A 987 0.67 38.42 1.61
C VAL A 987 1.10 39.25 2.82
N ARG A 988 1.90 40.30 2.62
CA ARG A 988 2.17 41.24 3.71
C ARG A 988 0.91 41.94 4.18
N ASP A 989 0.94 42.40 5.44
CA ASP A 989 -0.08 43.26 6.04
C ASP A 989 -0.43 44.43 5.07
N PRO A 990 -1.72 44.63 4.72
CA PRO A 990 -2.16 45.75 3.89
C PRO A 990 -1.77 47.13 4.44
N TYR A 991 -1.43 47.25 5.73
CA TYR A 991 -0.98 48.49 6.35
C TYR A 991 0.55 48.62 6.48
N ASP A 992 1.34 47.69 5.94
CA ASP A 992 2.78 47.87 5.74
C ASP A 992 3.05 49.04 4.77
N THR A 993 4.09 49.83 5.02
CA THR A 993 4.44 51.02 4.21
C THR A 993 4.57 50.75 2.70
N GLY A 994 5.01 49.56 2.29
CA GLY A 994 5.08 49.17 0.88
C GLY A 994 3.74 48.72 0.29
N GLN A 995 2.87 48.08 1.09
CA GLN A 995 1.61 47.47 0.65
C GLN A 995 0.41 48.43 0.76
N LYS A 996 0.51 49.48 1.59
CA LYS A 996 -0.51 50.51 1.82
C LYS A 996 -1.09 51.11 0.53
N LYS A 997 -0.27 51.26 -0.51
CA LYS A 997 -0.67 51.84 -1.81
C LYS A 997 -1.57 50.90 -2.65
N GLN A 998 -1.69 49.63 -2.28
CA GLN A 998 -2.37 48.58 -3.05
C GLN A 998 -3.41 47.80 -2.21
N THR A 999 -3.93 48.42 -1.14
CA THR A 999 -4.87 47.79 -0.19
C THR A 999 -6.15 47.27 -0.88
N ASP A 1000 -6.62 47.94 -1.93
CA ASP A 1000 -7.81 47.53 -2.67
C ASP A 1000 -7.59 46.20 -3.43
N LEU A 1001 -6.38 45.92 -3.91
CA LEU A 1001 -6.06 44.66 -4.60
C LEU A 1001 -6.12 43.44 -3.67
N VAL A 1002 -5.69 43.60 -2.42
CA VAL A 1002 -5.83 42.54 -1.40
C VAL A 1002 -7.30 42.29 -1.07
N ARG A 1003 -8.15 43.34 -1.13
CA ARG A 1003 -9.60 43.21 -0.95
C ARG A 1003 -10.23 42.44 -2.11
N GLU A 1004 -9.85 42.73 -3.36
CA GLU A 1004 -10.30 41.95 -4.52
C GLU A 1004 -9.84 40.49 -4.45
N LEU A 1005 -8.60 40.23 -4.03
CA LEU A 1005 -8.09 38.88 -3.83
C LEU A 1005 -8.93 38.08 -2.82
N ARG A 1006 -9.33 38.69 -1.71
CA ARG A 1006 -10.18 38.07 -0.66
C ARG A 1006 -11.60 37.75 -1.14
N LYS A 1007 -12.08 38.37 -2.21
CA LYS A 1007 -13.39 38.01 -2.82
C LYS A 1007 -13.32 36.71 -3.61
N VAL A 1008 -12.16 36.42 -4.18
CA VAL A 1008 -11.93 35.26 -5.07
C VAL A 1008 -11.34 34.08 -4.31
N VAL A 1009 -10.33 34.33 -3.47
CA VAL A 1009 -9.58 33.31 -2.75
C VAL A 1009 -10.12 33.17 -1.32
N PRO A 1010 -10.60 31.97 -0.91
CA PRO A 1010 -11.18 31.75 0.41
C PRO A 1010 -10.21 32.00 1.57
N THR A 1011 -8.91 31.76 1.36
CA THR A 1011 -7.90 31.81 2.42
C THR A 1011 -6.76 32.75 2.03
N VAL A 1012 -6.86 34.01 2.46
CA VAL A 1012 -5.80 35.03 2.32
C VAL A 1012 -5.25 35.40 3.69
N VAL A 1013 -4.00 35.03 3.95
CA VAL A 1013 -3.34 35.21 5.25
C VAL A 1013 -2.41 36.41 5.19
N SER A 1014 -2.65 37.40 6.06
CA SER A 1014 -1.76 38.56 6.23
C SER A 1014 -0.59 38.22 7.15
N VAL A 1015 0.65 38.52 6.75
CA VAL A 1015 1.86 38.27 7.54
C VAL A 1015 2.60 39.58 7.83
N ASN A 1016 2.90 39.83 9.11
CA ASN A 1016 3.65 40.99 9.58
C ASN A 1016 5.15 40.74 9.36
N VAL A 1017 5.66 41.25 8.24
CA VAL A 1017 7.03 41.02 7.72
C VAL A 1017 7.20 39.63 7.10
N MET A 1018 7.17 39.59 5.76
CA MET A 1018 7.34 38.38 4.95
C MET A 1018 8.30 38.68 3.78
N HIS A 1019 9.16 37.73 3.44
CA HIS A 1019 10.09 37.84 2.30
C HIS A 1019 10.04 36.61 1.38
N GLN A 1020 9.26 35.59 1.75
CA GLN A 1020 9.07 34.36 0.99
C GLN A 1020 8.39 34.64 -0.35
N LYS A 1021 8.98 34.09 -1.42
CA LYS A 1021 8.51 34.14 -2.79
C LYS A 1021 8.45 32.71 -3.31
N ILE A 1022 7.37 32.03 -2.93
CA ILE A 1022 7.23 30.57 -3.07
C ILE A 1022 5.84 30.31 -3.63
N VAL A 1023 5.73 29.45 -4.63
CA VAL A 1023 4.45 28.85 -5.01
C VAL A 1023 4.58 27.33 -4.95
N VAL A 1024 3.61 26.66 -4.36
CA VAL A 1024 3.51 25.20 -4.37
C VAL A 1024 2.17 24.80 -4.97
N ILE A 1025 2.23 23.97 -6.00
CA ILE A 1025 1.09 23.49 -6.78
C ILE A 1025 0.97 21.98 -6.58
N ASP A 1026 -0.21 21.52 -6.20
CA ASP A 1026 -0.58 20.12 -6.01
C ASP A 1026 0.36 19.29 -5.12
N GLU A 1027 1.01 19.96 -4.15
CA GLU A 1027 2.05 19.36 -3.30
C GLU A 1027 3.13 18.62 -4.11
N HIS A 1028 3.40 19.07 -5.33
CA HIS A 1028 4.32 18.42 -6.26
C HIS A 1028 5.24 19.40 -6.98
N THR A 1029 4.71 20.54 -7.43
CA THR A 1029 5.50 21.53 -8.17
C THR A 1029 5.79 22.71 -7.25
N VAL A 1030 7.07 23.03 -7.05
CA VAL A 1030 7.53 24.16 -6.25
C VAL A 1030 8.18 25.19 -7.17
N LEU A 1031 7.64 26.39 -7.19
CA LEU A 1031 8.23 27.56 -7.81
C LEU A 1031 8.91 28.38 -6.71
N LEU A 1032 10.22 28.57 -6.80
CA LEU A 1032 11.01 29.24 -5.75
C LEU A 1032 12.03 30.18 -6.39
N GLY A 1033 12.10 31.43 -5.94
CA GLY A 1033 13.02 32.39 -6.56
C GLY A 1033 12.93 33.80 -6.03
N SER A 1034 13.54 34.74 -6.77
CA SER A 1034 13.58 36.15 -6.40
C SER A 1034 12.38 36.95 -6.91
N LEU A 1035 11.52 36.33 -7.72
CA LEU A 1035 10.34 36.96 -8.33
C LEU A 1035 9.12 36.95 -7.42
N ASN A 1036 8.45 38.09 -7.26
CA ASN A 1036 7.17 38.14 -6.54
C ASN A 1036 6.02 37.74 -7.47
N SER A 1037 5.46 36.55 -7.29
CA SER A 1037 4.44 35.98 -8.19
C SER A 1037 3.20 36.89 -8.38
N LEU A 1038 2.85 37.73 -7.39
CA LEU A 1038 1.70 38.64 -7.47
C LEU A 1038 2.03 40.13 -7.69
N SER A 1039 3.30 40.51 -7.91
CA SER A 1039 3.68 41.94 -7.91
C SER A 1039 4.93 42.38 -8.66
N GLN A 1040 5.56 41.55 -9.48
CA GLN A 1040 6.81 41.91 -10.16
C GLN A 1040 6.68 43.13 -11.13
N SER A 1041 7.76 43.92 -11.27
CA SER A 1041 7.96 44.93 -12.30
C SER A 1041 9.45 45.01 -12.71
N ARG A 1042 9.75 44.98 -14.03
CA ARG A 1042 11.05 45.28 -14.71
C ARG A 1042 12.36 45.02 -13.93
N SER A 1043 12.60 43.79 -13.48
CA SER A 1043 13.90 43.39 -12.91
C SER A 1043 14.35 42.03 -13.45
N ARG A 1044 15.67 41.78 -13.50
CA ARG A 1044 16.28 40.47 -13.80
C ARG A 1044 16.10 39.51 -12.62
N GLU A 1045 14.88 39.04 -12.40
CA GLU A 1045 14.52 38.08 -11.35
C GLU A 1045 14.34 36.68 -11.95
N VAL A 1046 14.71 35.63 -11.21
CA VAL A 1046 14.61 34.23 -11.65
C VAL A 1046 13.66 33.48 -10.73
N MET A 1047 12.82 32.62 -11.29
CA MET A 1047 12.05 31.60 -10.59
C MET A 1047 12.50 30.22 -11.05
N LEU A 1048 12.73 29.33 -10.09
CA LEU A 1048 13.08 27.94 -10.35
C LEU A 1048 11.84 27.08 -10.16
N THR A 1049 11.52 26.26 -11.15
CA THR A 1049 10.49 25.24 -11.05
C THR A 1049 11.13 23.92 -10.66
N ILE A 1050 10.69 23.35 -9.54
CA ILE A 1050 11.16 22.08 -9.00
C ILE A 1050 9.97 21.14 -8.99
N LYS A 1051 10.06 20.03 -9.70
CA LYS A 1051 9.07 18.96 -9.70
C LYS A 1051 9.50 17.88 -8.70
N GLY A 1052 8.61 17.50 -7.80
CA GLY A 1052 8.88 16.54 -6.74
C GLY A 1052 7.93 16.66 -5.55
N GLY A 1053 7.20 15.57 -5.26
CA GLY A 1053 6.24 15.53 -4.16
C GLY A 1053 6.89 15.58 -2.77
N HIS A 1054 8.06 14.98 -2.61
CA HIS A 1054 8.79 14.95 -1.35
C HIS A 1054 9.29 16.33 -0.96
N PHE A 1055 10.00 16.99 -1.88
CA PHE A 1055 10.51 18.33 -1.67
C PHE A 1055 9.38 19.36 -1.48
N ALA A 1056 8.30 19.28 -2.25
CA ALA A 1056 7.14 20.16 -2.11
C ALA A 1056 6.50 20.07 -0.71
N ARG A 1057 6.25 18.85 -0.22
CA ARG A 1057 5.73 18.66 1.14
C ARG A 1057 6.70 19.17 2.21
N LYS A 1058 8.01 19.02 2.00
CA LYS A 1058 9.03 19.57 2.91
C LYS A 1058 8.97 21.09 3.01
N ILE A 1059 8.79 21.77 1.88
CA ILE A 1059 8.62 23.22 1.81
C ILE A 1059 7.35 23.66 2.55
N LEU A 1060 6.21 23.02 2.28
CA LEU A 1060 4.94 23.31 2.94
C LEU A 1060 5.01 23.12 4.46
N ALA A 1061 5.64 22.03 4.91
CA ALA A 1061 5.85 21.75 6.33
C ALA A 1061 6.72 22.82 7.00
N HIS A 1062 7.79 23.28 6.32
CA HIS A 1062 8.68 24.31 6.86
C HIS A 1062 8.02 25.69 6.94
N GLU A 1063 7.23 26.07 5.93
CA GLU A 1063 6.46 27.32 5.95
C GLU A 1063 5.22 27.23 6.85
N HIS A 1064 5.04 26.11 7.56
CA HIS A 1064 3.87 25.84 8.42
C HIS A 1064 2.55 26.10 7.70
N ALA A 1065 2.49 25.74 6.41
CA ALA A 1065 1.43 26.16 5.49
C ALA A 1065 0.03 25.83 6.03
N GLU A 1066 -0.18 24.58 6.45
CA GLU A 1066 -1.45 24.09 7.01
C GLU A 1066 -1.83 24.75 8.34
N ASP A 1067 -0.86 25.02 9.23
CA ASP A 1067 -1.13 25.67 10.52
C ASP A 1067 -1.46 27.16 10.32
N PHE A 1068 -0.82 27.82 9.34
CA PHE A 1068 -1.03 29.24 9.04
C PHE A 1068 -2.26 29.49 8.14
N ALA A 1069 -2.71 28.51 7.36
CA ALA A 1069 -3.93 28.59 6.55
C ALA A 1069 -5.23 28.69 7.36
N ARG A 1070 -5.16 28.65 8.69
CA ARG A 1070 -6.33 28.67 9.59
C ARG A 1070 -6.27 29.90 10.50
N PRO A 1071 -6.39 31.13 9.95
CA PRO A 1071 -6.37 32.34 10.76
C PRO A 1071 -7.57 32.34 11.72
N PRO A 1072 -7.35 32.53 13.03
CA PRO A 1072 -8.43 32.60 14.00
C PRO A 1072 -9.17 33.94 13.88
N ARG A 1073 -10.45 33.96 14.22
CA ARG A 1073 -11.16 35.22 14.44
C ARG A 1073 -10.64 35.93 15.68
N CYS A 1074 -10.57 37.25 15.61
CA CYS A 1074 -10.17 38.06 16.76
C CYS A 1074 -11.07 37.75 17.96
N GLY A 1075 -10.47 37.36 19.09
CA GLY A 1075 -11.22 37.03 20.31
C GLY A 1075 -12.03 38.21 20.86
N ALA A 1076 -11.59 39.44 20.59
CA ALA A 1076 -12.22 40.68 21.06
C ALA A 1076 -13.30 41.23 20.10
N CYS A 1077 -12.96 41.53 18.84
CA CYS A 1077 -13.92 42.12 17.88
C CYS A 1077 -14.61 41.10 16.95
N LYS A 1078 -14.24 39.82 17.03
CA LYS A 1078 -14.74 38.73 16.17
C LYS A 1078 -14.51 38.90 14.66
N GLY A 1079 -13.78 39.94 14.24
CA GLY A 1079 -13.42 40.17 12.84
C GLY A 1079 -12.26 39.29 12.36
N ASP A 1080 -12.12 39.22 11.04
CA ASP A 1080 -11.12 38.40 10.31
C ASP A 1080 -9.81 39.18 10.03
N ASP A 1081 -9.70 40.43 10.48
CA ASP A 1081 -8.51 41.29 10.34
C ASP A 1081 -7.41 40.93 11.36
N VAL A 1082 -6.86 39.73 11.18
CA VAL A 1082 -5.73 39.21 11.97
C VAL A 1082 -4.50 39.01 11.09
N ASP A 1083 -3.34 39.37 11.60
CA ASP A 1083 -2.06 39.12 10.95
C ASP A 1083 -1.22 38.14 11.76
N LEU A 1084 -0.43 37.35 11.04
CA LEU A 1084 0.54 36.43 11.60
C LEU A 1084 1.83 37.21 11.90
N ARG A 1085 2.34 37.10 13.13
CA ARG A 1085 3.54 37.80 13.59
C ARG A 1085 4.52 36.84 14.24
N ARG A 1086 5.81 37.17 14.19
CA ARG A 1086 6.89 36.42 14.85
C ARG A 1086 7.54 37.26 15.94
N ARG A 1087 7.63 36.72 17.16
CA ARG A 1087 8.36 37.34 18.27
C ARG A 1087 9.87 37.17 18.08
N GLY A 1088 10.68 37.99 18.75
CA GLY A 1088 12.15 37.88 18.74
C GLY A 1088 12.70 36.55 19.29
N ASN A 1089 11.92 35.84 20.11
CA ASN A 1089 12.25 34.49 20.57
C ASN A 1089 11.87 33.37 19.57
N GLY A 1090 11.37 33.74 18.38
CA GLY A 1090 10.99 32.82 17.31
C GLY A 1090 9.55 32.32 17.35
N ALA A 1091 8.79 32.60 18.42
CA ALA A 1091 7.40 32.15 18.56
C ALA A 1091 6.43 32.91 17.64
N TRP A 1092 5.54 32.18 16.98
CA TRP A 1092 4.50 32.73 16.11
C TRP A 1092 3.21 33.02 16.90
N TYR A 1093 2.55 34.13 16.56
CA TYR A 1093 1.28 34.52 17.16
C TYR A 1093 0.42 35.31 16.17
N TRP A 1094 -0.88 35.17 16.30
CA TRP A 1094 -1.87 35.98 15.61
C TRP A 1094 -2.11 37.27 16.39
N ARG A 1095 -2.27 38.40 15.68
CA ARG A 1095 -2.64 39.67 16.28
C ARG A 1095 -3.76 40.32 15.49
N CYS A 1096 -4.75 40.87 16.19
CA CYS A 1096 -5.77 41.69 15.55
C CYS A 1096 -5.18 43.06 15.19
N PHE A 1097 -5.27 43.44 13.90
CA PHE A 1097 -4.83 44.76 13.43
C PHE A 1097 -5.98 45.72 13.13
N ASN A 1098 -7.25 45.28 13.22
CA ASN A 1098 -8.42 46.14 13.01
C ASN A 1098 -8.38 47.37 13.94
N ARG A 1099 -8.47 48.57 13.35
CA ARG A 1099 -8.39 49.84 14.09
C ARG A 1099 -9.60 50.09 15.00
N ALA A 1100 -10.76 49.55 14.65
CA ALA A 1100 -12.00 49.63 15.42
C ALA A 1100 -12.16 48.49 16.44
N CYS A 1101 -11.14 47.63 16.61
CA CYS A 1101 -11.19 46.54 17.58
C CYS A 1101 -11.26 47.07 19.02
N SER A 1102 -12.28 46.65 19.78
CA SER A 1102 -12.52 47.04 21.18
C SER A 1102 -11.36 46.72 22.13
N GLY A 1103 -10.52 45.73 21.80
CA GLY A 1103 -9.30 45.40 22.55
C GLY A 1103 -8.12 46.37 22.34
N ARG A 1104 -8.24 47.39 21.49
CA ARG A 1104 -7.10 48.22 21.06
C ARG A 1104 -6.94 49.47 21.95
N LYS A 1105 -6.24 49.36 23.08
CA LYS A 1105 -5.72 50.51 23.86
C LYS A 1105 -4.20 50.38 24.09
N GLY A 1106 -3.40 51.00 23.23
CA GLY A 1106 -1.92 50.94 23.33
C GLY A 1106 -1.35 49.57 22.94
N HIS A 1107 -0.45 49.00 23.76
CA HIS A 1107 0.27 47.74 23.49
C HIS A 1107 -0.59 46.46 23.65
N THR A 1108 -1.92 46.57 23.84
CA THR A 1108 -2.80 45.45 24.24
C THR A 1108 -3.75 44.96 23.14
N ALA A 1109 -3.36 45.07 21.87
CA ALA A 1109 -4.12 44.42 20.79
C ALA A 1109 -4.29 42.92 21.11
N TRP A 1110 -5.46 42.33 20.77
CA TRP A 1110 -5.68 40.91 20.98
C TRP A 1110 -4.60 40.09 20.28
N GLU A 1111 -3.96 39.20 21.04
CA GLU A 1111 -2.94 38.28 20.56
C GLU A 1111 -3.33 36.84 20.92
N ALA A 1112 -3.08 35.90 20.01
CA ALA A 1112 -3.24 34.47 20.27
C ALA A 1112 -2.01 33.71 19.78
N PRO A 1113 -1.37 32.87 20.61
CA PRO A 1113 -0.23 32.07 20.16
C PRO A 1113 -0.66 31.07 19.08
N VAL A 1114 0.19 30.85 18.06
CA VAL A 1114 -0.04 29.77 17.09
C VAL A 1114 0.22 28.44 17.80
N ARG A 1115 -0.79 27.57 17.80
CA ARG A 1115 -0.63 26.19 18.25
C ARG A 1115 -0.35 25.33 17.03
N PHE A 1116 0.92 25.01 16.82
CA PHE A 1116 1.30 24.06 15.79
C PHE A 1116 0.63 22.72 16.07
N SER A 1117 -0.02 22.15 15.07
CA SER A 1117 -0.41 20.75 15.10
C SER A 1117 0.83 19.91 15.44
N ARG A 1118 0.72 18.95 16.37
CA ARG A 1118 1.83 18.02 16.66
C ARG A 1118 2.09 17.20 15.40
N GLY A 1119 3.00 17.67 14.55
CA GLY A 1119 3.58 17.00 13.39
C GLY A 1119 2.60 16.19 12.54
N ALA A 1120 2.01 16.83 11.53
CA ALA A 1120 1.46 16.14 10.36
C ALA A 1120 2.54 15.48 9.46
N GLY A 1121 3.80 15.38 9.92
CA GLY A 1121 4.88 14.58 9.32
C GLY A 1121 5.00 13.16 9.91
N ARG A 1122 3.92 12.64 10.51
CA ARG A 1122 3.78 11.24 10.98
C ARG A 1122 2.42 10.64 10.59
N ARG A 1123 1.82 11.13 9.50
CA ARG A 1123 0.70 10.45 8.83
C ARG A 1123 1.17 9.94 7.48
#